data_AF-A0A7Y2V295-F1
#
_entry.id   AF-A0A7Y2V295-F1
#
_cell.length_a   1.000
_cell.length_b   1.000
_cell.length_c   1.000
_cell.angle_alpha   90.00
_cell.angle_beta   90.00
_cell.angle_gamma   90.00
#
_symmetry.space_group_name_H-M   'P 1'
#
loop_
_entity.id
_entity.type
_entity.pdbx_description
1 polymer ?
#
loop_
_entity_poly.entity_id
_entity_poly.type
_entity_poly.pdbx_seq_one_letter_code
_entity_poly.pdbx_strand_id
1 'polypeptide(L)'
;MLKFLHYIKRNKIKSTIALILLVAYYFCLPKELFKDPTATVITSDSNQLLGALIADDGQWRFPETDSIPIKFRTCILQFEDDYFYEHPGFNPISIFKALIQNISSGEVERGGSTITQQVIRLSRKGQKRTYSEKLKELVLATRLELRLSKEEILNLYVSHAPFGGNVVGVDAAAWRYFNRNTSDLSWAESATLAVLPNAPSLIYPGKNQERLFKKRNRLLKKLFDNGTIDALTYNLSIAEGLPQKPYPLPQIAPHLLQKIAKTEKGNRITTTLDFKLQGQANTVVEQYYNQLKQNEIHNISILVLDVKSRKVLTYIGNSPTDKEHQKNVDIIDKPRSTGSILKPFLYASMLDAGDILPNTLVADIPTQFGSYQPENFNKEYDGAVPADLALSRSLNVPAVRMLQDFGLDRFYQYLKQLELKDVKFNANHYGLSLILGGAESNLWDLCKSYAAMASTLNHFNENSSQYYSNEFCEPTFTNSKINFGKLSQEKTVFDAASTYLTFESMKQVNRPEEDDSWEYYDSSQEIAWKTGTSFGFRDAWAIGTTKKYVVGVWVGNADGEGRPGLVGVQAAAPILFDIFDLLPKSTWFAKPYDEMIKVDICKKSGFRASSICDDISTQFIQLSGQKTQPCPYHKLIHLDDLEQFQVNSSCDNISNIKLKSWFQLPPLQAFYYKSKNPFYKELPPFRSDCTETASIKMAFIYPSQQSTIFLPKDFDSNTNELILKVAHSKPELELYWSIDQTYVGSTKDIHDMAILPKPGEHVITVVDELGNELKHKIIISE
;
A
#
# COMPACT_ATOMS: atom_id res chain seq x y z
N MET A 1 23.84 -14.85 61.76
CA MET A 1 22.83 -15.84 61.31
C MET A 1 22.41 -16.83 62.42
N LEU A 2 23.33 -17.51 63.11
CA LEU A 2 23.03 -18.50 64.17
C LEU A 2 22.22 -17.97 65.38
N LYS A 3 22.52 -16.76 65.89
CA LYS A 3 21.76 -16.13 66.99
C LYS A 3 20.30 -15.81 66.63
N PHE A 4 20.04 -15.43 65.37
CA PHE A 4 18.71 -15.11 64.88
C PHE A 4 17.83 -16.36 64.74
N LEU A 5 18.40 -17.44 64.20
CA LEU A 5 17.73 -18.74 64.11
C LEU A 5 17.40 -19.33 65.50
N HIS A 6 18.27 -19.12 66.49
CA HIS A 6 18.03 -19.55 67.86
C HIS A 6 16.91 -18.73 68.55
N TYR A 7 16.83 -17.43 68.28
CA TYR A 7 15.74 -16.56 68.76
C TYR A 7 14.39 -16.94 68.17
N ILE A 8 14.33 -17.25 66.86
CA ILE A 8 13.11 -17.72 66.18
C ILE A 8 12.63 -19.05 66.79
N LYS A 9 13.54 -20.00 67.02
CA LYS A 9 13.21 -21.29 67.64
C LYS A 9 12.68 -21.15 69.07
N ARG A 10 13.19 -20.19 69.85
CA ARG A 10 12.79 -19.95 71.24
C ARG A 10 11.50 -19.15 71.38
N ASN A 11 11.14 -18.33 70.39
CA ASN A 11 9.96 -17.47 70.38
C ASN A 11 9.05 -17.75 69.17
N LYS A 12 8.65 -19.01 68.96
CA LYS A 12 7.90 -19.43 67.77
C LYS A 12 6.63 -18.61 67.54
N ILE A 13 5.79 -18.45 68.57
CA ILE A 13 4.52 -17.69 68.46
C ILE A 13 4.78 -16.21 68.09
N LYS A 14 5.70 -15.54 68.79
CA LYS A 14 6.03 -14.13 68.50
C LYS A 14 6.65 -13.95 67.11
N SER A 15 7.47 -14.90 66.68
CA SER A 15 8.10 -14.88 65.36
C SER A 15 7.09 -15.15 64.24
N THR A 16 6.13 -16.06 64.45
CA THR A 16 5.03 -16.31 63.51
C THR A 16 4.10 -15.11 63.41
N ILE A 17 3.74 -14.47 64.53
CA ILE A 17 2.92 -13.24 64.51
C ILE A 17 3.67 -12.11 63.80
N ALA A 18 4.96 -11.92 64.09
CA ALA A 18 5.78 -10.92 63.40
C ALA A 18 5.87 -11.19 61.90
N LEU A 19 6.03 -12.46 61.50
CA LEU A 19 6.03 -12.86 60.09
C LEU A 19 4.68 -12.59 59.42
N ILE A 20 3.56 -12.96 60.07
CA ILE A 20 2.21 -12.68 59.56
C ILE A 20 1.99 -11.16 59.42
N LEU A 21 2.40 -10.37 60.41
CA LEU A 21 2.29 -8.91 60.35
C LEU A 21 3.16 -8.32 59.24
N LEU A 22 4.36 -8.86 59.01
CA LEU A 22 5.27 -8.39 57.95
C LEU A 22 4.76 -8.77 56.57
N VAL A 23 4.22 -9.98 56.42
CA VAL A 23 3.54 -10.44 55.19
C VAL A 23 2.27 -9.62 54.93
N ALA A 24 1.44 -9.39 55.94
CA ALA A 24 0.26 -8.53 55.81
C ALA A 24 0.66 -7.08 55.47
N TYR A 25 1.73 -6.56 56.07
CA TYR A 25 2.28 -5.23 55.80
C TYR A 25 2.81 -5.11 54.36
N TYR A 26 3.41 -6.17 53.82
CA TYR A 26 3.86 -6.26 52.43
C TYR A 26 2.70 -6.29 51.42
N PHE A 27 1.64 -7.07 51.68
CA PHE A 27 0.50 -7.22 50.75
C PHE A 27 -0.57 -6.11 50.86
N CYS A 28 -0.47 -5.18 51.80
CA CYS A 28 -1.46 -4.12 52.03
C CYS A 28 -1.39 -2.96 51.02
N LEU A 29 -0.45 -2.99 50.06
CA LEU A 29 -0.28 -1.94 49.05
C LEU A 29 -0.75 -2.48 47.68
N PRO A 30 -1.65 -1.77 46.96
CA PRO A 30 -2.23 -2.26 45.73
C PRO A 30 -1.17 -2.56 44.68
N LYS A 31 -1.38 -3.61 43.86
CA LYS A 31 -0.41 -4.04 42.85
C LYS A 31 -0.05 -2.91 41.88
N GLU A 32 -1.05 -2.18 41.40
CA GLU A 32 -0.88 -0.98 40.59
C GLU A 32 -1.13 0.26 41.46
N LEU A 33 -0.13 1.15 41.52
CA LEU A 33 -0.21 2.40 42.26
C LEU A 33 -0.94 3.49 41.48
N PHE A 34 -0.71 3.55 40.16
CA PHE A 34 -1.32 4.52 39.27
C PHE A 34 -2.23 3.77 38.30
N LYS A 35 -3.46 4.28 38.15
CA LYS A 35 -4.48 3.75 37.22
C LYS A 35 -4.95 4.82 36.23
N ASP A 36 -4.14 5.85 36.09
CA ASP A 36 -4.48 7.01 35.28
C ASP A 36 -4.29 6.69 33.81
N PRO A 37 -5.20 7.16 32.93
CA PRO A 37 -5.05 6.91 31.51
C PRO A 37 -3.78 7.57 30.99
N THR A 38 -3.04 6.86 30.17
CA THR A 38 -1.85 7.38 29.49
C THR A 38 -2.20 7.81 28.07
N ALA A 39 -1.37 8.68 27.50
CA ALA A 39 -1.38 9.03 26.10
C ALA A 39 -0.97 7.82 25.26
N THR A 40 -1.53 7.70 24.05
CA THR A 40 -1.05 6.71 23.09
C THR A 40 0.14 7.31 22.36
N VAL A 41 1.27 6.61 22.33
CA VAL A 41 2.52 7.12 21.76
C VAL A 41 3.04 6.14 20.70
N ILE A 42 3.38 6.65 19.52
CA ILE A 42 4.03 5.84 18.48
C ILE A 42 5.42 6.38 18.16
N THR A 43 6.39 5.48 18.05
CA THR A 43 7.77 5.79 17.66
C THR A 43 8.19 5.06 16.40
N SER A 44 9.20 5.57 15.70
CA SER A 44 9.86 4.88 14.58
C SER A 44 10.63 3.65 15.05
N ASP A 45 11.16 2.90 14.10
CA ASP A 45 12.10 1.79 14.32
C ASP A 45 13.36 2.19 15.12
N SER A 46 13.74 3.45 15.01
CA SER A 46 14.86 4.15 15.64
C SER A 46 14.48 4.89 16.92
N ASN A 47 13.31 4.59 17.50
CA ASN A 47 12.76 5.19 18.73
C ASN A 47 12.52 6.71 18.68
N GLN A 48 12.42 7.31 17.48
CA GLN A 48 12.04 8.72 17.32
C GLN A 48 10.53 8.87 17.41
N LEU A 49 10.05 9.95 18.04
CA LEU A 49 8.62 10.19 18.22
C LEU A 49 7.94 10.52 16.88
N LEU A 50 6.99 9.69 16.45
CA LEU A 50 6.20 9.93 15.23
C LEU A 50 4.91 10.67 15.53
N GLY A 51 4.31 10.40 16.70
CA GLY A 51 3.16 11.14 17.18
C GLY A 51 2.61 10.61 18.49
N ALA A 52 1.73 11.41 19.11
CA ALA A 52 1.05 11.03 20.34
C ALA A 52 -0.39 11.56 20.39
N LEU A 53 -1.29 10.74 20.93
CA LEU A 53 -2.69 11.06 21.19
C LEU A 53 -2.89 11.29 22.68
N ILE A 54 -3.51 12.40 23.04
CA ILE A 54 -3.71 12.81 24.44
C ILE A 54 -4.51 11.76 25.23
N ALA A 55 -4.22 11.64 26.53
CA ALA A 55 -4.98 10.77 27.42
C ALA A 55 -6.42 11.25 27.60
N ASP A 56 -7.31 10.35 28.01
CA ASP A 56 -8.75 10.63 28.18
C ASP A 56 -9.06 11.69 29.26
N ASP A 57 -8.15 11.87 30.22
CA ASP A 57 -8.24 12.92 31.24
C ASP A 57 -7.66 14.28 30.79
N GLY A 58 -7.31 14.40 29.50
CA GLY A 58 -6.76 15.63 28.91
C GLY A 58 -5.29 15.89 29.27
N GLN A 59 -4.59 14.91 29.85
CA GLN A 59 -3.19 15.03 30.23
C GLN A 59 -2.26 14.46 29.15
N TRP A 60 -1.17 15.18 28.87
CA TRP A 60 -0.01 14.62 28.20
C TRP A 60 0.79 13.81 29.21
N ARG A 61 0.36 12.56 29.40
CA ARG A 61 0.99 11.57 30.28
C ARG A 61 1.50 10.42 29.43
N PHE A 62 2.79 10.39 29.11
CA PHE A 62 3.33 9.30 28.29
C PHE A 62 3.43 8.01 29.12
N PRO A 63 3.29 6.83 28.49
CA PRO A 63 3.53 5.56 29.18
C PRO A 63 4.95 5.47 29.71
N GLU A 64 5.11 4.80 30.85
CA GLU A 64 6.37 4.64 31.57
C GLU A 64 7.43 4.00 30.65
N THR A 65 8.68 4.46 30.77
CA THR A 65 9.84 3.93 30.06
C THR A 65 10.75 3.16 31.02
N ASP A 66 11.51 2.20 30.52
CA ASP A 66 12.31 1.32 31.39
C ASP A 66 13.57 1.98 31.97
N SER A 67 13.94 3.17 31.50
CA SER A 67 15.19 3.82 31.93
C SER A 67 15.11 5.34 31.92
N ILE A 68 15.81 5.94 32.89
CA ILE A 68 15.90 7.39 33.05
C ILE A 68 17.31 7.83 32.64
N PRO A 69 17.44 8.81 31.72
CA PRO A 69 18.73 9.33 31.30
C PRO A 69 19.56 9.89 32.46
N ILE A 70 20.87 9.65 32.41
CA ILE A 70 21.80 9.95 33.51
C ILE A 70 21.77 11.41 33.95
N LYS A 71 21.73 12.37 33.02
CA LYS A 71 21.73 13.80 33.35
C LYS A 71 20.49 14.17 34.16
N PHE A 72 19.31 13.74 33.69
CA PHE A 72 18.05 14.03 34.38
C PHE A 72 17.97 13.31 35.71
N ARG A 73 18.35 12.02 35.78
CA ARG A 73 18.45 11.26 37.02
C ARG A 73 19.31 11.98 38.06
N THR A 74 20.50 12.44 37.67
CA THR A 74 21.38 13.17 38.58
C THR A 74 20.79 14.50 39.02
N CYS A 75 20.20 15.28 38.10
CA CYS A 75 19.55 16.54 38.43
C CYS A 75 18.38 16.38 39.41
N ILE A 76 17.48 15.41 39.17
CA ILE A 76 16.29 15.22 40.02
C ILE A 76 16.67 14.72 41.41
N LEU A 77 17.64 13.80 41.52
CA LEU A 77 18.13 13.32 42.81
C LEU A 77 18.81 14.45 43.58
N GLN A 78 19.69 15.22 42.94
CA GLN A 78 20.39 16.33 43.58
C GLN A 78 19.46 17.51 43.94
N PHE A 79 18.25 17.56 43.39
CA PHE A 79 17.28 18.60 43.72
C PHE A 79 16.27 18.14 44.77
N GLU A 80 15.67 16.97 44.58
CA GLU A 80 14.58 16.44 45.42
C GLU A 80 15.09 15.63 46.61
N ASP A 81 16.09 14.77 46.43
CA ASP A 81 16.47 13.76 47.42
C ASP A 81 17.91 13.22 47.25
N ASP A 82 18.90 14.00 47.73
CA ASP A 82 20.33 13.69 47.57
C ASP A 82 20.73 12.31 48.13
N TYR A 83 20.05 11.86 49.19
CA TYR A 83 20.34 10.62 49.91
C TYR A 83 19.38 9.49 49.52
N PHE A 84 18.70 9.60 48.37
CA PHE A 84 17.65 8.68 47.95
C PHE A 84 18.02 7.22 48.07
N TYR A 85 19.25 6.84 47.70
CA TYR A 85 19.72 5.45 47.76
C TYR A 85 20.07 4.96 49.16
N GLU A 86 20.21 5.85 50.14
CA GLU A 86 20.73 5.53 51.48
C GLU A 86 19.62 5.30 52.52
N HIS A 87 18.40 5.78 52.26
CA HIS A 87 17.30 5.70 53.23
C HIS A 87 16.15 4.77 52.79
N PRO A 88 15.41 4.14 53.73
CA PRO A 88 14.29 3.26 53.41
C PRO A 88 12.97 4.03 53.22
N GLY A 89 12.95 5.02 52.31
CA GLY A 89 11.76 5.80 51.97
C GLY A 89 11.45 7.03 52.83
N PHE A 90 12.10 7.22 53.98
CA PHE A 90 12.07 8.49 54.71
C PHE A 90 13.48 8.84 55.22
N ASN A 91 13.82 10.12 55.22
CA ASN A 91 15.13 10.60 55.65
C ASN A 91 15.02 11.38 56.98
N PRO A 92 15.41 10.78 58.12
CA PRO A 92 15.34 11.44 59.43
C PRO A 92 16.16 12.73 59.50
N ILE A 93 17.33 12.75 58.82
CA ILE A 93 18.25 13.89 58.81
C ILE A 93 17.60 15.06 58.06
N SER A 94 16.99 14.79 56.90
CA SER A 94 16.28 15.82 56.12
C SER A 94 15.05 16.35 56.84
N ILE A 95 14.30 15.51 57.56
CA ILE A 95 13.15 15.92 58.37
C ILE A 95 13.62 16.83 59.52
N PHE A 96 14.66 16.44 60.24
CA PHE A 96 15.19 17.23 61.37
C PHE A 96 15.78 18.58 60.91
N LYS A 97 16.54 18.59 59.80
CA LYS A 97 17.06 19.84 59.20
C LYS A 97 15.94 20.76 58.73
N ALA A 98 14.91 20.22 58.09
CA ALA A 98 13.73 21.00 57.67
C ALA A 98 12.99 21.59 58.88
N LEU A 99 12.87 20.83 59.97
CA LEU A 99 12.23 21.29 61.21
C LEU A 99 12.99 22.46 61.85
N ILE A 100 14.31 22.38 61.98
CA ILE A 100 15.14 23.49 62.50
C ILE A 100 15.03 24.73 61.61
N GLN A 101 15.13 24.58 60.28
CA GLN A 101 15.04 25.70 59.36
C GLN A 101 13.67 26.38 59.43
N ASN A 102 12.58 25.62 59.38
CA ASN A 102 11.22 26.18 59.43
C ASN A 102 10.92 26.89 60.77
N ILE A 103 11.52 26.44 61.88
CA ILE A 103 11.42 27.14 63.18
C ILE A 103 12.22 28.46 63.14
N SER A 104 13.37 28.48 62.48
CA SER A 104 14.21 29.69 62.38
C SER A 104 13.69 30.74 61.40
N SER A 105 12.98 30.34 60.34
CA SER A 105 12.46 31.24 59.30
C SER A 105 11.03 31.74 59.56
N GLY A 106 10.31 31.17 60.54
CA GLY A 106 8.91 31.53 60.83
C GLY A 106 7.89 31.10 59.76
N GLU A 107 8.36 30.69 58.58
CA GLU A 107 7.58 30.16 57.46
C GLU A 107 8.14 28.81 56.99
N VAL A 108 7.30 28.00 56.33
CA VAL A 108 7.71 26.70 55.77
C VAL A 108 8.56 26.92 54.51
N GLU A 109 9.88 27.07 54.67
CA GLU A 109 10.82 27.29 53.57
C GLU A 109 11.28 25.99 52.89
N ARG A 110 11.39 24.88 53.65
CA ARG A 110 11.97 23.62 53.14
C ARG A 110 11.11 22.40 53.53
N GLY A 111 10.74 21.62 52.53
CA GLY A 111 10.02 20.36 52.72
C GLY A 111 10.99 19.19 52.90
N GLY A 112 10.89 18.45 54.01
CA GLY A 112 11.69 17.24 54.25
C GLY A 112 11.12 15.96 53.62
N SER A 113 10.44 16.06 52.46
CA SER A 113 9.79 14.90 51.82
C SER A 113 10.73 14.22 50.82
N THR A 114 10.84 12.89 50.90
CA THR A 114 11.64 12.06 49.99
C THR A 114 10.89 11.74 48.69
N ILE A 115 11.59 11.34 47.64
CA ILE A 115 10.96 10.95 46.35
C ILE A 115 9.91 9.85 46.57
N THR A 116 10.22 8.83 47.38
CA THR A 116 9.31 7.73 47.71
C THR A 116 8.00 8.22 48.37
N GLN A 117 8.08 9.20 49.28
CA GLN A 117 6.89 9.82 49.86
C GLN A 117 6.09 10.58 48.81
N GLN A 118 6.76 11.24 47.88
CA GLN A 118 6.10 11.96 46.79
C GLN A 118 5.37 11.00 45.83
N VAL A 119 5.92 9.83 45.52
CA VAL A 119 5.24 8.80 44.71
C VAL A 119 3.93 8.38 45.36
N ILE A 120 3.94 8.06 46.65
CA ILE A 120 2.72 7.71 47.40
C ILE A 120 1.72 8.86 47.43
N ARG A 121 2.21 10.09 47.58
CA ARG A 121 1.35 11.27 47.56
C ARG A 121 0.67 11.45 46.20
N LEU A 122 1.41 11.26 45.11
CA LEU A 122 0.90 11.35 43.74
C LEU A 122 -0.15 10.27 43.46
N SER A 123 0.11 9.03 43.88
CA SER A 123 -0.83 7.91 43.65
C SER A 123 -2.15 8.04 44.42
N ARG A 124 -2.14 8.72 45.57
CA ARG A 124 -3.31 8.81 46.47
C ARG A 124 -4.30 9.95 46.18
N LYS A 125 -3.95 10.90 45.31
CA LYS A 125 -4.77 12.02 44.76
C LYS A 125 -5.76 12.73 45.70
N GLY A 126 -5.71 14.07 45.72
CA GLY A 126 -6.78 14.89 46.34
C GLY A 126 -6.86 14.83 47.87
N GLN A 127 -5.84 14.29 48.54
CA GLN A 127 -5.78 14.26 50.00
C GLN A 127 -5.44 15.65 50.57
N LYS A 128 -6.07 16.02 51.69
CA LYS A 128 -5.80 17.29 52.38
C LYS A 128 -4.38 17.28 52.97
N ARG A 129 -3.70 18.42 52.92
CA ARG A 129 -2.36 18.60 53.53
C ARG A 129 -2.44 18.67 55.05
N THR A 130 -2.55 17.52 55.70
CA THR A 130 -2.59 17.39 57.17
C THR A 130 -1.40 16.58 57.69
N TYR A 131 -1.02 16.80 58.95
CA TYR A 131 0.02 15.99 59.62
C TYR A 131 -0.34 14.50 59.67
N SER A 132 -1.64 14.18 59.80
CA SER A 132 -2.12 12.80 59.77
C SER A 132 -1.89 12.15 58.41
N GLU A 133 -2.09 12.88 57.31
CA GLU A 133 -1.76 12.35 55.98
C GLU A 133 -0.27 12.23 55.73
N LYS A 134 0.51 13.17 56.25
CA LYS A 134 1.97 13.08 56.21
C LYS A 134 2.50 11.82 56.90
N LEU A 135 1.89 11.41 58.01
CA LEU A 135 2.23 10.15 58.68
C LEU A 135 1.85 8.92 57.84
N LYS A 136 0.66 8.93 57.19
CA LYS A 136 0.27 7.85 56.29
C LYS A 136 1.19 7.74 55.08
N GLU A 137 1.58 8.86 54.47
CA GLU A 137 2.58 8.91 53.39
C GLU A 137 3.89 8.24 53.83
N LEU A 138 4.37 8.53 55.04
CA LEU A 138 5.60 7.95 55.58
C LEU A 138 5.51 6.43 55.72
N VAL A 139 4.42 5.92 56.31
CA VAL A 139 4.20 4.47 56.49
C VAL A 139 4.03 3.74 55.16
N LEU A 140 3.38 4.37 54.19
CA LEU A 140 3.19 3.79 52.86
C LEU A 140 4.48 3.87 52.03
N ALA A 141 5.31 4.90 52.20
CA ALA A 141 6.60 5.02 51.54
C ALA A 141 7.56 3.90 51.96
N THR A 142 7.63 3.59 53.26
CA THR A 142 8.43 2.45 53.74
C THR A 142 7.93 1.11 53.18
N ARG A 143 6.63 0.97 52.92
CA ARG A 143 6.07 -0.24 52.25
C ARG A 143 6.47 -0.31 50.78
N LEU A 144 6.45 0.83 50.10
CA LEU A 144 6.83 0.90 48.69
C LEU A 144 8.28 0.43 48.48
N GLU A 145 9.18 0.83 49.36
CA GLU A 145 10.62 0.47 49.36
C GLU A 145 10.88 -1.01 49.65
N LEU A 146 9.97 -1.69 50.35
CA LEU A 146 10.06 -3.13 50.55
C LEU A 146 9.62 -3.93 49.31
N ARG A 147 8.86 -3.29 48.43
CA ARG A 147 8.23 -3.97 47.29
C ARG A 147 8.92 -3.67 45.96
N LEU A 148 9.36 -2.43 45.75
CA LEU A 148 9.99 -1.97 44.53
C LEU A 148 11.43 -1.55 44.80
N SER A 149 12.28 -1.75 43.79
CA SER A 149 13.64 -1.23 43.79
C SER A 149 13.66 0.30 43.69
N LYS A 150 14.80 0.89 44.07
CA LYS A 150 15.02 2.34 43.97
C LYS A 150 14.83 2.88 42.55
N GLU A 151 15.26 2.12 41.55
CA GLU A 151 15.11 2.51 40.14
C GLU A 151 13.64 2.51 39.72
N GLU A 152 12.87 1.49 40.10
CA GLU A 152 11.43 1.44 39.82
C GLU A 152 10.67 2.58 40.53
N ILE A 153 11.02 2.89 41.78
CA ILE A 153 10.42 4.02 42.52
C ILE A 153 10.73 5.35 41.84
N LEU A 154 11.99 5.55 41.43
CA LEU A 154 12.37 6.76 40.72
C LEU A 154 11.65 6.86 39.37
N ASN A 155 11.49 5.74 38.66
CA ASN A 155 10.77 5.70 37.38
C ASN A 155 9.29 6.06 37.54
N LEU A 156 8.63 5.51 38.56
CA LEU A 156 7.26 5.87 38.92
C LEU A 156 7.16 7.37 39.23
N TYR A 157 8.12 7.92 39.97
CA TYR A 157 8.11 9.35 40.29
C TYR A 157 8.21 10.21 39.03
N VAL A 158 9.23 9.98 38.20
CA VAL A 158 9.49 10.84 37.04
C VAL A 158 8.44 10.70 35.95
N SER A 159 7.72 9.57 35.89
CA SER A 159 6.64 9.32 34.93
C SER A 159 5.30 9.94 35.36
N HIS A 160 5.06 10.10 36.67
CA HIS A 160 3.79 10.62 37.20
C HIS A 160 3.89 12.02 37.81
N ALA A 161 5.10 12.59 37.91
CA ALA A 161 5.30 13.95 38.41
C ALA A 161 4.69 15.00 37.46
N PRO A 162 4.03 16.06 37.99
CA PRO A 162 3.51 17.14 37.17
C PRO A 162 4.63 18.13 36.78
N PHE A 163 4.77 18.45 35.49
CA PHE A 163 5.77 19.42 35.01
C PHE A 163 5.16 20.77 34.61
N GLY A 164 3.83 20.88 34.63
CA GLY A 164 3.09 22.13 34.45
C GLY A 164 2.01 22.04 33.38
N GLY A 165 0.96 22.86 33.50
CA GLY A 165 -0.21 22.77 32.63
C GLY A 165 -0.85 21.39 32.67
N ASN A 166 -1.03 20.79 31.50
CA ASN A 166 -1.52 19.43 31.35
C ASN A 166 -0.40 18.41 31.05
N VAL A 167 0.85 18.69 31.45
CA VAL A 167 2.01 17.83 31.16
C VAL A 167 2.40 17.05 32.41
N VAL A 168 2.39 15.72 32.30
CA VAL A 168 2.71 14.77 33.37
C VAL A 168 3.78 13.82 32.85
N GLY A 169 4.83 13.64 33.63
CA GLY A 169 5.95 12.79 33.28
C GLY A 169 7.04 13.50 32.48
N VAL A 170 8.29 13.06 32.71
CA VAL A 170 9.47 13.70 32.13
C VAL A 170 9.51 13.57 30.60
N ASP A 171 9.08 12.45 30.04
CA ASP A 171 9.10 12.23 28.58
C ASP A 171 8.17 13.19 27.84
N ALA A 172 6.96 13.39 28.38
CA ALA A 172 6.03 14.37 27.83
C ALA A 172 6.56 15.80 27.99
N ALA A 173 7.24 16.10 29.11
CA ALA A 173 7.82 17.41 29.39
C ALA A 173 9.04 17.73 28.51
N ALA A 174 9.93 16.77 28.27
CA ALA A 174 11.08 16.91 27.39
C ALA A 174 10.64 17.28 25.97
N TRP A 175 9.64 16.56 25.44
CA TRP A 175 9.07 16.88 24.13
C TRP A 175 8.32 18.22 24.13
N ARG A 176 7.43 18.45 25.10
CA ARG A 176 6.61 19.67 25.10
C ARG A 176 7.42 20.94 25.31
N TYR A 177 8.49 20.92 26.09
CA TYR A 177 9.24 22.14 26.42
C TYR A 177 10.52 22.31 25.61
N PHE A 178 11.12 21.22 25.13
CA PHE A 178 12.41 21.26 24.42
C PHE A 178 12.41 20.58 23.04
N ASN A 179 11.29 19.95 22.63
CA ASN A 179 11.18 19.23 21.36
C ASN A 179 12.27 18.14 21.18
N ARG A 180 12.57 17.42 22.27
CA ARG A 180 13.65 16.44 22.36
C ARG A 180 13.21 15.23 23.16
N ASN A 181 13.83 14.09 22.88
CA ASN A 181 13.73 12.94 23.78
C ASN A 181 14.45 13.25 25.09
N THR A 182 14.00 12.63 26.18
CA THR A 182 14.60 12.79 27.51
C THR A 182 16.10 12.47 27.51
N SER A 183 16.54 11.52 26.67
CA SER A 183 17.94 11.11 26.53
C SER A 183 18.83 12.17 25.91
N ASP A 184 18.25 13.07 25.12
CA ASP A 184 18.97 14.09 24.35
C ASP A 184 19.06 15.43 25.08
N LEU A 185 18.51 15.52 26.30
CA LEU A 185 18.48 16.75 27.08
C LEU A 185 19.89 17.21 27.48
N SER A 186 20.11 18.53 27.45
CA SER A 186 21.28 19.17 28.04
C SER A 186 21.25 19.11 29.57
N TRP A 187 22.35 19.47 30.23
CA TRP A 187 22.37 19.63 31.68
C TRP A 187 21.45 20.76 32.15
N ALA A 188 21.38 21.86 31.38
CA ALA A 188 20.48 22.98 31.69
C ALA A 188 19.01 22.59 31.52
N GLU A 189 18.66 21.87 30.45
CA GLU A 189 17.30 21.39 30.20
C GLU A 189 16.90 20.38 31.28
N SER A 190 17.78 19.42 31.59
CA SER A 190 17.58 18.43 32.67
C SER A 190 17.39 19.09 34.04
N ALA A 191 18.21 20.09 34.37
CA ALA A 191 18.09 20.85 35.61
C ALA A 191 16.79 21.69 35.64
N THR A 192 16.36 22.22 34.50
CA THR A 192 15.10 22.95 34.39
C THR A 192 13.91 22.03 34.67
N LEU A 193 13.87 20.83 34.06
CA LEU A 193 12.80 19.88 34.31
C LEU A 193 12.82 19.38 35.75
N ALA A 194 14.00 19.15 36.33
CA ALA A 194 14.14 18.65 37.70
C ALA A 194 13.53 19.58 38.77
N VAL A 195 13.48 20.90 38.53
CA VAL A 195 12.92 21.86 39.50
C VAL A 195 11.41 22.05 39.42
N LEU A 196 10.76 21.52 38.37
CA LEU A 196 9.34 21.73 38.10
C LEU A 196 8.37 20.89 38.94
N PRO A 197 8.63 19.60 39.26
CA PRO A 197 7.70 18.77 40.05
C PRO A 197 7.20 19.43 41.34
N ASN A 198 8.09 20.14 42.04
CA ASN A 198 7.75 20.85 43.27
C ASN A 198 7.05 22.21 43.06
N ALA A 199 7.18 22.81 41.88
CA ALA A 199 6.56 24.08 41.56
C ALA A 199 6.13 24.15 40.07
N PRO A 200 5.13 23.36 39.64
CA PRO A 200 4.79 23.21 38.22
C PRO A 200 4.30 24.50 37.56
N SER A 201 3.80 25.47 38.35
CA SER A 201 3.36 26.77 37.86
C SER A 201 4.50 27.69 37.40
N LEU A 202 5.76 27.32 37.66
CA LEU A 202 6.92 28.12 37.26
C LEU A 202 7.23 28.06 35.76
N ILE A 203 6.69 27.09 35.04
CA ILE A 203 6.97 26.90 33.60
C ILE A 203 6.32 27.98 32.72
N TYR A 204 5.34 28.73 33.23
CA TYR A 204 4.63 29.75 32.45
C TYR A 204 5.47 31.02 32.23
N PRO A 205 5.49 31.58 31.01
CA PRO A 205 6.20 32.82 30.69
C PRO A 205 5.78 34.02 31.55
N GLY A 206 6.70 34.97 31.76
CA GLY A 206 6.46 36.22 32.50
C GLY A 206 7.15 36.27 33.86
N LYS A 207 6.49 36.77 34.91
CA LYS A 207 7.09 36.99 36.25
C LYS A 207 7.67 35.74 36.91
N ASN A 208 7.22 34.55 36.52
CA ASN A 208 7.72 33.28 37.06
C ASN A 208 9.04 32.81 36.43
N GLN A 209 9.40 33.35 35.26
CA GLN A 209 10.56 32.91 34.48
C GLN A 209 11.89 33.25 35.19
N GLU A 210 11.99 34.42 35.82
CA GLU A 210 13.16 34.75 36.66
C GLU A 210 13.31 33.80 37.85
N ARG A 211 12.19 33.41 38.47
CA ARG A 211 12.19 32.47 39.60
C ARG A 211 12.64 31.08 39.14
N LEU A 212 12.15 30.62 37.99
CA LEU A 212 12.59 29.36 37.39
C LEU A 212 14.09 29.40 37.04
N PHE A 213 14.55 30.50 36.43
CA PHE A 213 15.94 30.70 36.02
C PHE A 213 16.89 30.64 37.21
N LYS A 214 16.56 31.36 38.29
CA LYS A 214 17.32 31.34 39.55
C LYS A 214 17.34 29.95 40.18
N LYS A 215 16.21 29.23 40.20
CA LYS A 215 16.13 27.86 40.73
C LYS A 215 16.99 26.87 39.94
N ARG A 216 16.89 26.90 38.61
CA ARG A 216 17.71 26.08 37.70
C ARG A 216 19.19 26.36 37.92
N ASN A 217 19.61 27.63 37.90
CA ASN A 217 21.02 27.99 38.04
C ASN A 217 21.58 27.64 39.43
N ARG A 218 20.75 27.67 40.48
CA ARG A 218 21.14 27.18 41.80
C ARG A 218 21.41 25.67 41.80
N LEU A 219 20.59 24.88 41.11
CA LEU A 219 20.83 23.44 40.93
C LEU A 219 22.11 23.20 40.12
N LEU A 220 22.29 23.89 38.99
CA LEU A 220 23.51 23.79 38.18
C LEU A 220 24.77 24.15 38.99
N LYS A 221 24.70 25.19 39.83
CA LYS A 221 25.80 25.59 40.72
C LYS A 221 26.12 24.49 41.74
N LYS A 222 25.10 23.85 42.32
CA LYS A 222 25.27 22.68 43.19
C LYS A 222 25.96 21.52 42.49
N LEU A 223 25.60 21.23 41.24
CA LEU A 223 26.22 20.18 40.42
C LEU A 223 27.69 20.50 40.07
N PHE A 224 28.03 21.78 39.94
CA PHE A 224 29.41 22.20 39.77
C PHE A 224 30.20 22.07 41.08
N ASP A 225 29.66 22.58 42.19
CA ASP A 225 30.35 22.61 43.48
C ASP A 225 30.59 21.21 44.06
N ASN A 226 29.77 20.21 43.72
CA ASN A 226 29.96 18.81 44.12
C ASN A 226 30.79 17.98 43.11
N GLY A 227 31.30 18.61 42.03
CA GLY A 227 32.14 17.96 41.02
C GLY A 227 31.40 17.08 40.00
N THR A 228 30.07 17.14 39.91
CA THR A 228 29.29 16.37 38.92
C THR A 228 29.53 16.86 37.49
N ILE A 229 29.66 18.18 37.31
CA ILE A 229 29.94 18.83 36.02
C ILE A 229 31.17 19.71 36.12
N ASP A 230 31.94 19.83 35.04
CA ASP A 230 33.13 20.67 34.97
C ASP A 230 32.79 22.16 34.76
N ALA A 231 33.79 23.03 34.87
CA ALA A 231 33.61 24.47 34.76
C ALA A 231 33.08 24.89 33.37
N LEU A 232 33.54 24.23 32.31
CA LEU A 232 33.09 24.51 30.95
C LEU A 232 31.60 24.17 30.79
N THR A 233 31.20 22.96 31.19
CA THR A 233 29.80 22.50 31.14
C THR A 233 28.90 23.40 31.99
N TYR A 234 29.35 23.80 33.18
CA TYR A 234 28.61 24.72 34.03
C TYR A 234 28.36 26.06 33.33
N ASN A 235 29.43 26.69 32.79
CA ASN A 235 29.33 27.98 32.11
C ASN A 235 28.43 27.92 30.87
N LEU A 236 28.50 26.84 30.09
CA LEU A 236 27.60 26.60 28.96
C LEU A 236 26.14 26.42 29.45
N SER A 237 25.93 25.64 30.50
CA SER A 237 24.58 25.32 31.00
C SER A 237 23.86 26.54 31.59
N ILE A 238 24.55 27.45 32.27
CA ILE A 238 23.92 28.67 32.81
C ILE A 238 23.61 29.69 31.72
N ALA A 239 24.33 29.65 30.59
CA ALA A 239 24.11 30.51 29.43
C ALA A 239 22.91 30.05 28.59
N GLU A 240 22.52 28.77 28.66
CA GLU A 240 21.32 28.26 28.00
C GLU A 240 20.04 28.96 28.51
N GLY A 241 19.13 29.28 27.57
CA GLY A 241 17.84 29.90 27.87
C GLY A 241 16.87 28.95 28.59
N LEU A 242 15.76 29.51 29.08
CA LEU A 242 14.63 28.70 29.54
C LEU A 242 13.71 28.34 28.37
N PRO A 243 12.91 27.26 28.50
CA PRO A 243 11.89 26.93 27.50
C PRO A 243 10.90 28.09 27.37
N GLN A 244 10.40 28.28 26.15
CA GLN A 244 9.44 29.33 25.80
C GLN A 244 8.02 28.74 25.72
N LYS A 245 7.31 28.97 24.61
CA LYS A 245 6.01 28.35 24.37
C LYS A 245 6.17 26.83 24.17
N PRO A 246 5.25 26.00 24.70
CA PRO A 246 5.29 24.56 24.45
C PRO A 246 5.22 24.23 22.96
N TYR A 247 6.05 23.28 22.53
CA TYR A 247 6.07 22.75 21.18
C TYR A 247 4.85 21.87 20.91
N PRO A 248 4.21 21.94 19.72
CA PRO A 248 3.23 20.95 19.31
C PRO A 248 3.91 19.57 19.22
N LEU A 249 3.18 18.52 19.55
CA LEU A 249 3.69 17.17 19.36
C LEU A 249 3.74 16.86 17.85
N PRO A 250 4.74 16.08 17.40
CA PRO A 250 4.83 15.68 16.01
C PRO A 250 3.56 14.95 15.57
N GLN A 251 3.17 15.17 14.32
CA GLN A 251 2.07 14.48 13.64
C GLN A 251 2.62 13.91 12.33
N ILE A 252 3.66 13.09 12.43
CA ILE A 252 4.40 12.56 11.26
C ILE A 252 3.63 11.43 10.58
N ALA A 253 2.92 10.60 11.37
CA ALA A 253 2.07 9.51 10.87
C ALA A 253 0.71 9.52 11.60
N PRO A 254 -0.12 10.57 11.44
CA PRO A 254 -1.31 10.78 12.26
C PRO A 254 -2.37 9.69 12.05
N HIS A 255 -2.56 9.20 10.82
CA HIS A 255 -3.52 8.11 10.55
C HIS A 255 -3.08 6.78 11.15
N LEU A 256 -1.78 6.46 11.12
CA LEU A 256 -1.25 5.27 11.79
C LEU A 256 -1.43 5.37 13.31
N LEU A 257 -1.18 6.54 13.90
CA LEU A 257 -1.44 6.79 15.32
C LEU A 257 -2.91 6.53 15.67
N GLN A 258 -3.85 7.06 14.88
CA GLN A 258 -5.28 6.82 15.08
C GLN A 258 -5.66 5.35 14.91
N LYS A 259 -5.04 4.65 13.95
CA LYS A 259 -5.25 3.21 13.72
C LYS A 259 -4.79 2.39 14.93
N ILE A 260 -3.59 2.65 15.44
CA ILE A 260 -3.03 1.97 16.62
C ILE A 260 -3.84 2.29 17.87
N ALA A 261 -4.29 3.53 18.05
CA ALA A 261 -5.08 3.95 19.20
C ALA A 261 -6.44 3.23 19.32
N LYS A 262 -6.93 2.57 18.26
CA LYS A 262 -8.16 1.75 18.33
C LYS A 262 -7.94 0.44 19.09
N THR A 263 -6.74 -0.12 19.07
CA THR A 263 -6.43 -1.43 19.68
C THR A 263 -5.51 -1.31 20.89
N GLU A 264 -4.54 -0.38 20.84
CA GLU A 264 -3.46 -0.22 21.82
C GLU A 264 -3.53 1.15 22.52
N LYS A 265 -4.75 1.57 22.87
CA LYS A 265 -4.99 2.89 23.47
C LYS A 265 -4.25 3.03 24.80
N GLY A 266 -3.50 4.12 24.93
CA GLY A 266 -2.70 4.42 26.13
C GLY A 266 -1.36 3.70 26.19
N ASN A 267 -1.00 2.93 25.17
CA ASN A 267 0.29 2.24 25.12
C ASN A 267 1.33 3.02 24.30
N ARG A 268 2.60 2.71 24.55
CA ARG A 268 3.73 3.17 23.74
C ARG A 268 4.09 2.04 22.78
N ILE A 269 4.00 2.29 21.48
CA ILE A 269 4.25 1.28 20.44
C ILE A 269 5.41 1.73 19.56
N THR A 270 6.43 0.88 19.46
CA THR A 270 7.51 1.04 18.49
C THR A 270 7.09 0.44 17.16
N THR A 271 6.97 1.30 16.16
CA THR A 271 6.56 0.91 14.80
C THR A 271 7.77 0.52 13.96
N THR A 272 7.52 0.03 12.75
CA THR A 272 8.56 -0.29 11.77
C THR A 272 8.85 0.85 10.79
N LEU A 273 8.20 2.00 10.97
CA LEU A 273 8.38 3.14 10.07
C LEU A 273 9.81 3.67 10.18
N ASP A 274 10.44 3.92 9.03
CA ASP A 274 11.70 4.63 8.95
C ASP A 274 11.43 6.13 9.10
N PHE A 275 11.99 6.74 10.14
CA PHE A 275 11.73 8.14 10.48
C PHE A 275 12.10 9.11 9.35
N LYS A 276 13.25 8.86 8.68
CA LYS A 276 13.77 9.76 7.64
C LYS A 276 12.96 9.60 6.37
N LEU A 277 12.72 8.36 5.94
CA LEU A 277 11.93 8.05 4.74
C LEU A 277 10.49 8.57 4.87
N GLN A 278 9.84 8.34 6.02
CA GLN A 278 8.49 8.86 6.30
C GLN A 278 8.46 10.40 6.21
N GLY A 279 9.46 11.08 6.77
CA GLY A 279 9.58 12.53 6.70
C GLY A 279 9.74 13.04 5.27
N GLN A 280 10.63 12.42 4.48
CA GLN A 280 10.83 12.78 3.07
C GLN A 280 9.57 12.50 2.23
N ALA A 281 8.91 11.36 2.45
CA ALA A 281 7.67 11.03 1.77
C ALA A 281 6.52 12.00 2.10
N ASN A 282 6.42 12.47 3.35
CA ASN A 282 5.46 13.51 3.73
C ASN A 282 5.71 14.82 2.96
N THR A 283 6.98 15.20 2.75
CA THR A 283 7.33 16.38 1.94
C THR A 283 6.93 16.22 0.48
N VAL A 284 7.18 15.05 -0.12
CA VAL A 284 6.73 14.74 -1.50
C VAL A 284 5.21 14.87 -1.59
N VAL A 285 4.46 14.26 -0.66
CA VAL A 285 2.98 14.36 -0.64
C VAL A 285 2.52 15.80 -0.49
N GLU A 286 3.15 16.61 0.36
CA GLU A 286 2.80 18.01 0.53
C GLU A 286 3.02 18.82 -0.76
N GLN A 287 4.10 18.57 -1.49
CA GLN A 287 4.39 19.23 -2.77
C GLN A 287 3.33 18.89 -3.82
N TYR A 288 3.06 17.61 -4.05
CA TYR A 288 2.04 17.18 -5.00
C TYR A 288 0.64 17.61 -4.60
N TYR A 289 0.29 17.57 -3.31
CA TYR A 289 -0.99 18.09 -2.82
C TYR A 289 -1.17 19.57 -3.17
N ASN A 290 -0.13 20.40 -3.01
CA ASN A 290 -0.19 21.83 -3.34
C ASN A 290 -0.39 22.11 -4.84
N GLN A 291 0.06 21.21 -5.70
CA GLN A 291 -0.20 21.27 -7.14
C GLN A 291 -1.60 20.77 -7.48
N LEU A 292 -1.96 19.57 -7.02
CA LEU A 292 -3.20 18.88 -7.37
C LEU A 292 -4.46 19.56 -6.82
N LYS A 293 -4.38 20.20 -5.64
CA LYS A 293 -5.51 20.93 -5.06
C LYS A 293 -5.99 22.09 -5.92
N GLN A 294 -5.16 22.63 -6.83
CA GLN A 294 -5.55 23.68 -7.77
C GLN A 294 -6.57 23.18 -8.80
N ASN A 295 -6.64 21.85 -8.99
CA ASN A 295 -7.62 21.16 -9.81
C ASN A 295 -8.62 20.37 -8.95
N GLU A 296 -8.84 20.81 -7.70
CA GLU A 296 -9.82 20.23 -6.78
C GLU A 296 -9.60 18.73 -6.49
N ILE A 297 -8.32 18.30 -6.49
CA ILE A 297 -7.88 16.97 -6.10
C ILE A 297 -7.16 17.09 -4.77
N HIS A 298 -7.77 16.55 -3.72
CA HIS A 298 -7.40 16.91 -2.35
C HIS A 298 -6.76 15.80 -1.54
N ASN A 299 -6.85 14.54 -1.93
CA ASN A 299 -6.39 13.41 -1.13
C ASN A 299 -5.33 12.57 -1.84
N ILE A 300 -4.27 12.22 -1.10
CA ILE A 300 -3.16 11.38 -1.55
C ILE A 300 -2.84 10.41 -0.42
N SER A 301 -2.62 9.13 -0.74
CA SER A 301 -2.15 8.14 0.24
C SER A 301 -0.99 7.33 -0.33
N ILE A 302 -0.04 6.98 0.55
CA ILE A 302 1.17 6.25 0.19
C ILE A 302 1.42 5.15 1.22
N LEU A 303 1.74 3.97 0.74
CA LEU A 303 2.19 2.84 1.54
C LEU A 303 3.49 2.28 0.95
N VAL A 304 4.52 2.14 1.78
CA VAL A 304 5.79 1.52 1.39
C VAL A 304 6.05 0.29 2.25
N LEU A 305 6.29 -0.84 1.60
CA LEU A 305 6.56 -2.13 2.24
C LEU A 305 7.96 -2.63 1.90
N ASP A 306 8.66 -3.18 2.88
CA ASP A 306 9.81 -4.04 2.65
C ASP A 306 9.35 -5.45 2.25
N VAL A 307 9.75 -5.90 1.06
CA VAL A 307 9.34 -7.19 0.48
C VAL A 307 9.78 -8.36 1.36
N LYS A 308 11.02 -8.32 1.88
CA LYS A 308 11.63 -9.42 2.63
C LYS A 308 11.00 -9.63 4.01
N SER A 309 10.71 -8.55 4.73
CA SER A 309 10.28 -8.58 6.12
C SER A 309 8.80 -8.26 6.31
N ARG A 310 8.09 -7.86 5.25
CA ARG A 310 6.71 -7.32 5.27
C ARG A 310 6.49 -6.13 6.20
N LYS A 311 7.58 -5.47 6.58
CA LYS A 311 7.52 -4.30 7.43
C LYS A 311 7.00 -3.10 6.63
N VAL A 312 6.09 -2.35 7.23
CA VAL A 312 5.67 -1.05 6.71
C VAL A 312 6.77 -0.04 7.02
N LEU A 313 7.37 0.54 5.98
CA LEU A 313 8.43 1.55 6.13
C LEU A 313 7.88 2.98 6.13
N THR A 314 6.80 3.21 5.38
CA THR A 314 6.09 4.50 5.30
C THR A 314 4.58 4.25 5.29
N TYR A 315 3.84 5.03 6.07
CA TYR A 315 2.38 5.01 6.16
C TYR A 315 1.82 6.44 6.10
N ILE A 316 1.29 6.83 4.94
CA ILE A 316 0.61 8.12 4.74
C ILE A 316 -0.85 7.83 4.38
N GLY A 317 -1.73 7.94 5.38
CA GLY A 317 -3.15 7.64 5.21
C GLY A 317 -3.93 8.68 4.41
N ASN A 318 -3.45 9.93 4.39
CA ASN A 318 -4.03 11.03 3.61
C ASN A 318 -3.02 12.19 3.46
N SER A 319 -3.30 13.11 2.54
CA SER A 319 -2.59 14.37 2.35
C SER A 319 -2.80 15.33 3.53
N PRO A 320 -1.97 16.38 3.67
CA PRO A 320 -2.15 17.43 4.69
C PRO A 320 -3.30 18.40 4.34
N THR A 321 -4.48 17.84 4.03
CA THR A 321 -5.68 18.59 3.66
C THR A 321 -6.49 19.05 4.88
N ASP A 322 -7.65 19.65 4.65
CA ASP A 322 -8.51 20.22 5.68
C ASP A 322 -9.72 19.33 6.05
N LYS A 323 -10.59 19.86 6.93
CA LYS A 323 -11.77 19.13 7.42
C LYS A 323 -12.85 18.98 6.34
N GLU A 324 -12.98 19.94 5.42
CA GLU A 324 -13.97 19.88 4.33
C GLU A 324 -13.59 18.77 3.35
N HIS A 325 -12.29 18.59 3.13
CA HIS A 325 -11.70 17.56 2.27
C HIS A 325 -11.28 16.28 3.01
N GLN A 326 -11.91 16.01 4.16
CA GLN A 326 -11.82 14.74 4.88
C GLN A 326 -10.43 14.29 5.34
N LYS A 327 -9.60 15.23 5.81
CA LYS A 327 -8.24 14.96 6.32
C LYS A 327 -8.10 13.80 7.32
N ASN A 328 -9.16 13.51 8.09
CA ASN A 328 -9.13 12.48 9.13
C ASN A 328 -9.42 11.07 8.58
N VAL A 329 -9.86 10.95 7.32
CA VAL A 329 -10.09 9.65 6.68
C VAL A 329 -8.74 9.06 6.32
N ASP A 330 -8.42 7.91 6.92
CA ASP A 330 -7.32 7.05 6.48
C ASP A 330 -7.78 6.27 5.25
N ILE A 331 -7.17 6.53 4.09
CA ILE A 331 -7.55 5.95 2.80
C ILE A 331 -6.93 4.57 2.59
N ILE A 332 -5.83 4.23 3.27
CA ILE A 332 -5.03 3.03 3.01
C ILE A 332 -5.88 1.74 3.08
N ASP A 333 -6.83 1.67 4.01
CA ASP A 333 -7.73 0.53 4.23
C ASP A 333 -9.17 0.79 3.77
N LYS A 334 -9.39 1.75 2.86
CA LYS A 334 -10.72 2.09 2.34
C LYS A 334 -10.92 1.52 0.95
N PRO A 335 -12.10 0.91 0.68
CA PRO A 335 -12.42 0.41 -0.64
C PRO A 335 -12.51 1.56 -1.64
N ARG A 336 -11.83 1.39 -2.76
CA ARG A 336 -11.78 2.29 -3.91
C ARG A 336 -11.83 1.46 -5.18
N SER A 337 -12.41 1.99 -6.26
CA SER A 337 -12.47 1.27 -7.53
C SER A 337 -11.05 0.95 -7.99
N THR A 338 -10.82 -0.32 -8.34
CA THR A 338 -9.48 -0.81 -8.72
C THR A 338 -8.98 -0.25 -10.05
N GLY A 339 -9.88 0.30 -10.88
CA GLY A 339 -9.55 0.63 -12.26
C GLY A 339 -8.85 -0.53 -12.97
N SER A 340 -7.74 -0.25 -13.65
CA SER A 340 -6.94 -1.26 -14.36
C SER A 340 -5.88 -1.98 -13.50
N ILE A 341 -5.84 -1.79 -12.18
CA ILE A 341 -4.75 -2.34 -11.34
C ILE A 341 -4.82 -3.88 -11.17
N LEU A 342 -5.96 -4.50 -11.54
CA LEU A 342 -6.14 -5.96 -11.50
C LEU A 342 -5.61 -6.68 -12.75
N LYS A 343 -5.27 -5.95 -13.83
CA LYS A 343 -4.77 -6.55 -15.09
C LYS A 343 -3.52 -7.42 -14.92
N PRO A 344 -2.51 -7.04 -14.11
CA PRO A 344 -1.37 -7.90 -13.86
C PRO A 344 -1.74 -9.23 -13.22
N PHE A 345 -2.73 -9.27 -12.33
CA PHE A 345 -3.17 -10.52 -11.72
C PHE A 345 -3.85 -11.42 -12.74
N LEU A 346 -4.67 -10.87 -13.65
CA LEU A 346 -5.29 -11.66 -14.73
C LEU A 346 -4.21 -12.23 -15.67
N TYR A 347 -3.26 -11.39 -16.07
CA TYR A 347 -2.16 -11.80 -16.94
C TYR A 347 -1.32 -12.90 -16.28
N ALA A 348 -0.95 -12.73 -15.00
CA ALA A 348 -0.25 -13.75 -14.22
C ALA A 348 -1.07 -15.05 -14.13
N SER A 349 -2.37 -14.97 -13.84
CA SER A 349 -3.27 -16.14 -13.79
C SER A 349 -3.34 -16.89 -15.11
N MET A 350 -3.37 -16.20 -16.26
CA MET A 350 -3.42 -16.83 -17.58
C MET A 350 -2.09 -17.48 -17.96
N LEU A 351 -0.96 -16.84 -17.63
CA LEU A 351 0.37 -17.44 -17.78
C LEU A 351 0.49 -18.69 -16.93
N ASP A 352 0.13 -18.58 -15.65
CA ASP A 352 0.21 -19.65 -14.64
C ASP A 352 -0.62 -20.87 -15.05
N ALA A 353 -1.81 -20.63 -15.58
CA ALA A 353 -2.69 -21.62 -16.15
C ALA A 353 -2.15 -22.32 -17.41
N GLY A 354 -1.29 -21.62 -18.17
CA GLY A 354 -0.84 -22.05 -19.50
C GLY A 354 -1.84 -21.75 -20.62
N ASP A 355 -2.67 -20.71 -20.45
CA ASP A 355 -3.63 -20.27 -21.48
C ASP A 355 -2.99 -19.33 -22.50
N ILE A 356 -1.97 -18.57 -22.09
CA ILE A 356 -1.21 -17.66 -22.95
C ILE A 356 0.30 -17.79 -22.69
N LEU A 357 1.08 -17.31 -23.66
CA LEU A 357 2.49 -16.95 -23.49
C LEU A 357 2.62 -15.42 -23.55
N PRO A 358 3.76 -14.85 -23.11
CA PRO A 358 3.91 -13.40 -23.09
C PRO A 358 3.62 -12.71 -24.42
N ASN A 359 4.12 -13.27 -25.52
CA ASN A 359 3.95 -12.65 -26.84
C ASN A 359 2.70 -13.11 -27.58
N THR A 360 1.88 -13.99 -27.00
CA THR A 360 0.67 -14.51 -27.65
C THR A 360 -0.19 -13.35 -28.12
N LEU A 361 -0.50 -13.31 -29.43
CA LEU A 361 -1.38 -12.27 -29.97
C LEU A 361 -2.78 -12.39 -29.38
N VAL A 362 -3.24 -11.29 -28.79
CA VAL A 362 -4.60 -11.09 -28.32
C VAL A 362 -5.31 -10.05 -29.19
N ALA A 363 -6.61 -10.20 -29.36
CA ALA A 363 -7.38 -9.35 -30.24
C ALA A 363 -7.65 -7.97 -29.60
N ASP A 364 -7.37 -6.90 -30.35
CA ASP A 364 -7.71 -5.53 -30.00
C ASP A 364 -8.58 -4.94 -31.11
N ILE A 365 -9.87 -5.24 -31.06
CA ILE A 365 -10.86 -4.91 -32.10
C ILE A 365 -12.15 -4.43 -31.42
N PRO A 366 -12.98 -3.60 -32.08
CA PRO A 366 -14.29 -3.23 -31.55
C PRO A 366 -15.05 -4.47 -31.09
N THR A 367 -15.45 -4.49 -29.83
CA THR A 367 -16.04 -5.66 -29.18
C THR A 367 -17.25 -5.23 -28.35
N GLN A 368 -18.33 -6.01 -28.43
CA GLN A 368 -19.55 -5.80 -27.67
C GLN A 368 -19.98 -7.12 -27.01
N PHE A 369 -20.38 -7.04 -25.74
CA PHE A 369 -20.86 -8.15 -24.92
C PHE A 369 -22.27 -7.84 -24.39
N GLY A 370 -23.30 -8.22 -25.14
CA GLY A 370 -24.66 -7.79 -24.84
C GLY A 370 -24.76 -6.26 -24.88
N SER A 371 -25.10 -5.64 -23.74
CA SER A 371 -25.15 -4.17 -23.61
C SER A 371 -23.81 -3.54 -23.21
N TYR A 372 -22.78 -4.33 -22.91
CA TYR A 372 -21.48 -3.82 -22.47
C TYR A 372 -20.51 -3.68 -23.63
N GLN A 373 -20.09 -2.46 -23.93
CA GLN A 373 -19.14 -2.15 -25.00
C GLN A 373 -17.88 -1.51 -24.39
N PRO A 374 -16.84 -2.30 -24.09
CA PRO A 374 -15.57 -1.75 -23.62
C PRO A 374 -14.86 -1.02 -24.76
N GLU A 375 -14.25 0.13 -24.44
CA GLU A 375 -13.41 0.89 -25.36
C GLU A 375 -12.01 1.10 -24.76
N ASN A 376 -11.01 1.18 -25.63
CA ASN A 376 -9.68 1.65 -25.24
C ASN A 376 -9.73 3.13 -24.87
N PHE A 377 -8.79 3.57 -24.02
CA PHE A 377 -8.77 4.95 -23.53
C PHE A 377 -8.67 5.99 -24.66
N ASN A 378 -7.92 5.67 -25.72
CA ASN A 378 -7.77 6.49 -26.93
C ASN A 378 -8.81 6.20 -28.03
N LYS A 379 -9.72 5.24 -27.81
CA LYS A 379 -10.73 4.77 -28.78
C LYS A 379 -10.17 4.22 -30.11
N GLU A 380 -8.89 3.85 -30.14
CA GLU A 380 -8.27 3.18 -31.27
C GLU A 380 -8.12 1.67 -31.03
N TYR A 381 -7.87 0.93 -32.11
CA TYR A 381 -7.75 -0.52 -32.11
C TYR A 381 -6.54 -0.97 -32.95
N ASP A 382 -5.78 -1.93 -32.42
CA ASP A 382 -4.55 -2.43 -33.04
C ASP A 382 -4.75 -3.72 -33.84
N GLY A 383 -5.95 -4.30 -33.82
CA GLY A 383 -6.29 -5.56 -34.47
C GLY A 383 -5.80 -6.77 -33.69
N ALA A 384 -4.49 -6.95 -33.62
CA ALA A 384 -3.83 -7.99 -32.85
C ALA A 384 -2.58 -7.43 -32.17
N VAL A 385 -2.44 -7.68 -30.87
CA VAL A 385 -1.35 -7.14 -30.06
C VAL A 385 -0.76 -8.25 -29.18
N PRO A 386 0.57 -8.33 -28.99
CA PRO A 386 1.17 -9.24 -28.01
C PRO A 386 0.60 -9.02 -26.60
N ALA A 387 0.32 -10.10 -25.85
CA ALA A 387 -0.33 -10.01 -24.55
C ALA A 387 0.46 -9.21 -23.51
N ASP A 388 1.79 -9.30 -23.51
CA ASP A 388 2.70 -8.49 -22.71
C ASP A 388 2.58 -6.99 -23.03
N LEU A 389 2.47 -6.63 -24.32
CA LEU A 389 2.24 -5.25 -24.75
C LEU A 389 0.83 -4.76 -24.42
N ALA A 390 -0.17 -5.64 -24.47
CA ALA A 390 -1.53 -5.30 -24.04
C ALA A 390 -1.58 -4.92 -22.56
N LEU A 391 -0.82 -5.63 -21.71
CA LEU A 391 -0.68 -5.31 -20.30
C LEU A 391 0.13 -4.03 -20.08
N SER A 392 1.28 -3.87 -20.73
CA SER A 392 2.17 -2.71 -20.54
C SER A 392 1.50 -1.41 -20.98
N ARG A 393 0.79 -1.42 -22.12
CA ARG A 393 -0.04 -0.30 -22.60
C ARG A 393 -1.40 -0.21 -21.92
N SER A 394 -1.71 -1.16 -21.04
CA SER A 394 -2.95 -1.20 -20.27
C SER A 394 -4.23 -1.13 -21.11
N LEU A 395 -4.24 -1.78 -22.28
CA LEU A 395 -5.38 -1.78 -23.20
C LEU A 395 -6.61 -2.41 -22.54
N ASN A 396 -7.79 -1.83 -22.78
CA ASN A 396 -9.03 -2.26 -22.12
C ASN A 396 -9.66 -3.43 -22.83
N VAL A 397 -9.79 -3.34 -24.15
CA VAL A 397 -10.47 -4.36 -24.94
C VAL A 397 -9.77 -5.71 -24.87
N PRO A 398 -8.44 -5.83 -25.04
CA PRO A 398 -7.75 -7.11 -24.88
C PRO A 398 -7.90 -7.66 -23.47
N ALA A 399 -7.86 -6.82 -22.43
CA ALA A 399 -8.02 -7.27 -21.04
C ALA A 399 -9.41 -7.85 -20.76
N VAL A 400 -10.46 -7.24 -21.29
CA VAL A 400 -11.83 -7.76 -21.16
C VAL A 400 -12.00 -9.08 -21.91
N ARG A 401 -11.46 -9.18 -23.14
CA ARG A 401 -11.50 -10.41 -23.93
C ARG A 401 -10.71 -11.53 -23.25
N MET A 402 -9.52 -11.23 -22.73
CA MET A 402 -8.71 -12.15 -21.94
C MET A 402 -9.47 -12.66 -20.69
N LEU A 403 -10.17 -11.77 -19.98
CA LEU A 403 -11.00 -12.19 -18.84
C LEU A 403 -12.14 -13.13 -19.27
N GLN A 404 -12.78 -12.84 -20.39
CA GLN A 404 -13.83 -13.69 -20.93
C GLN A 404 -13.30 -15.06 -21.33
N ASP A 405 -12.18 -15.10 -22.05
CA ASP A 405 -11.54 -16.34 -22.51
C ASP A 405 -11.02 -17.18 -21.33
N PHE A 406 -10.46 -16.53 -20.30
CA PHE A 406 -9.97 -17.19 -19.09
C PHE A 406 -11.10 -17.72 -18.19
N GLY A 407 -12.25 -17.05 -18.23
CA GLY A 407 -13.40 -17.33 -17.39
C GLY A 407 -13.44 -16.49 -16.11
N LEU A 408 -14.58 -15.85 -15.88
CA LEU A 408 -14.79 -14.93 -14.76
C LEU A 408 -14.69 -15.62 -13.39
N ASP A 409 -15.34 -16.77 -13.22
CA ASP A 409 -15.29 -17.55 -11.97
C ASP A 409 -13.86 -18.00 -11.66
N ARG A 410 -13.10 -18.39 -12.69
CA ARG A 410 -11.72 -18.82 -12.52
C ARG A 410 -10.84 -17.68 -12.03
N PHE A 411 -10.93 -16.51 -12.66
CA PHE A 411 -10.21 -15.32 -12.18
C PHE A 411 -10.62 -14.91 -10.78
N TYR A 412 -11.92 -14.98 -10.48
CA TYR A 412 -12.43 -14.67 -9.15
C TYR A 412 -11.82 -15.58 -8.06
N GLN A 413 -11.60 -16.87 -8.33
CA GLN A 413 -10.92 -17.76 -7.38
C GLN A 413 -9.47 -17.32 -7.11
N TYR A 414 -8.73 -16.87 -8.12
CA TYR A 414 -7.40 -16.30 -7.91
C TYR A 414 -7.48 -15.05 -7.01
N LEU A 415 -8.42 -14.13 -7.26
CA LEU A 415 -8.59 -12.94 -6.41
C LEU A 415 -8.93 -13.28 -4.96
N LYS A 416 -9.68 -14.38 -4.72
CA LYS A 416 -9.93 -14.88 -3.36
C LYS A 416 -8.68 -15.38 -2.67
N GLN A 417 -7.77 -16.06 -3.39
CA GLN A 417 -6.49 -16.53 -2.85
C GLN A 417 -5.52 -15.39 -2.53
N LEU A 418 -5.66 -14.23 -3.19
CA LEU A 418 -4.94 -12.99 -2.83
C LEU A 418 -5.47 -12.34 -1.55
N GLU A 419 -6.61 -12.82 -1.02
CA GLU A 419 -7.27 -12.31 0.18
C GLU A 419 -7.53 -10.79 0.10
N LEU A 420 -8.07 -10.32 -1.02
CA LEU A 420 -8.53 -8.93 -1.18
C LEU A 420 -9.87 -8.75 -0.45
N LYS A 421 -9.88 -8.01 0.66
CA LYS A 421 -11.04 -7.96 1.60
C LYS A 421 -12.27 -7.31 0.99
N ASP A 422 -12.09 -6.37 0.07
CA ASP A 422 -13.17 -5.58 -0.52
C ASP A 422 -13.75 -6.20 -1.80
N VAL A 423 -13.15 -7.27 -2.33
CA VAL A 423 -13.74 -8.09 -3.39
C VAL A 423 -14.75 -9.07 -2.77
N LYS A 424 -15.91 -8.51 -2.40
CA LYS A 424 -16.94 -9.16 -1.56
C LYS A 424 -18.00 -9.89 -2.37
N PHE A 425 -18.40 -9.34 -3.51
CA PHE A 425 -19.48 -9.91 -4.32
C PHE A 425 -18.99 -11.11 -5.14
N ASN A 426 -19.92 -11.88 -5.70
CA ASN A 426 -19.58 -13.03 -6.54
C ASN A 426 -19.17 -12.60 -7.96
N ALA A 427 -18.62 -13.54 -8.73
CA ALA A 427 -18.23 -13.34 -10.12
C ALA A 427 -19.34 -12.65 -10.95
N ASN A 428 -20.54 -13.22 -10.96
CA ASN A 428 -21.68 -12.72 -11.75
C ASN A 428 -22.07 -11.26 -11.45
N HIS A 429 -21.89 -10.81 -10.21
CA HIS A 429 -22.15 -9.41 -9.83
C HIS A 429 -21.18 -8.45 -10.53
N TYR A 430 -19.89 -8.78 -10.55
CA TYR A 430 -18.89 -7.92 -11.18
C TYR A 430 -18.92 -8.00 -12.70
N GLY A 431 -19.22 -9.19 -13.25
CA GLY A 431 -19.18 -9.43 -14.68
C GLY A 431 -17.81 -9.12 -15.29
N LEU A 432 -17.79 -8.86 -16.60
CA LEU A 432 -16.57 -8.49 -17.32
C LEU A 432 -15.99 -7.13 -16.91
N SER A 433 -16.79 -6.28 -16.24
CA SER A 433 -16.31 -4.99 -15.72
C SER A 433 -15.29 -5.15 -14.58
N LEU A 434 -15.19 -6.34 -13.98
CA LEU A 434 -14.21 -6.68 -12.93
C LEU A 434 -12.79 -6.22 -13.28
N ILE A 435 -12.34 -6.46 -14.52
CA ILE A 435 -10.96 -6.16 -14.94
C ILE A 435 -10.69 -4.69 -15.21
N LEU A 436 -11.76 -3.88 -15.34
CA LEU A 436 -11.68 -2.44 -15.62
C LEU A 436 -12.13 -1.57 -14.43
N GLY A 437 -12.22 -2.13 -13.23
CA GLY A 437 -12.51 -1.38 -12.01
C GLY A 437 -13.94 -1.53 -11.48
N GLY A 438 -14.69 -2.51 -11.96
CA GLY A 438 -16.01 -2.85 -11.43
C GLY A 438 -15.98 -3.40 -9.99
N ALA A 439 -14.81 -3.80 -9.49
CA ALA A 439 -14.59 -4.19 -8.10
C ALA A 439 -13.75 -3.18 -7.34
N GLU A 440 -13.99 -3.12 -6.03
CA GLU A 440 -13.22 -2.32 -5.09
C GLU A 440 -12.10 -3.13 -4.42
N SER A 441 -11.00 -2.44 -4.14
CA SER A 441 -9.91 -2.93 -3.29
C SER A 441 -9.34 -1.75 -2.50
N ASN A 442 -8.34 -2.01 -1.68
CA ASN A 442 -7.68 -1.00 -0.86
C ASN A 442 -6.16 -1.06 -1.04
N LEU A 443 -5.47 0.04 -0.72
CA LEU A 443 -4.03 0.17 -0.95
C LEU A 443 -3.24 -0.89 -0.16
N TRP A 444 -3.70 -1.22 1.05
CA TRP A 444 -3.08 -2.24 1.90
C TRP A 444 -3.05 -3.63 1.25
N ASP A 445 -4.21 -4.14 0.82
CA ASP A 445 -4.34 -5.48 0.26
C ASP A 445 -3.66 -5.58 -1.12
N LEU A 446 -3.70 -4.51 -1.93
CA LEU A 446 -2.97 -4.45 -3.19
C LEU A 446 -1.46 -4.48 -2.95
N CYS A 447 -0.91 -3.62 -2.09
CA CYS A 447 0.52 -3.62 -1.78
C CYS A 447 0.98 -4.96 -1.18
N LYS A 448 0.16 -5.58 -0.32
CA LYS A 448 0.38 -6.95 0.19
C LYS A 448 0.55 -7.94 -0.96
N SER A 449 -0.36 -7.92 -1.93
CA SER A 449 -0.36 -8.85 -3.06
C SER A 449 0.86 -8.67 -3.97
N TYR A 450 1.24 -7.43 -4.29
CA TYR A 450 2.46 -7.15 -5.05
C TYR A 450 3.74 -7.53 -4.28
N ALA A 451 3.75 -7.33 -2.95
CA ALA A 451 4.88 -7.73 -2.11
C ALA A 451 5.00 -9.26 -2.08
N ALA A 452 3.87 -9.96 -2.04
CA ALA A 452 3.81 -11.41 -2.12
C ALA A 452 4.33 -11.96 -3.44
N MET A 453 3.91 -11.41 -4.58
CA MET A 453 4.48 -11.78 -5.88
C MET A 453 6.02 -11.57 -5.91
N ALA A 454 6.49 -10.42 -5.45
CA ALA A 454 7.92 -10.11 -5.42
C ALA A 454 8.73 -11.06 -4.52
N SER A 455 8.21 -11.38 -3.33
CA SER A 455 8.90 -12.30 -2.43
C SER A 455 8.79 -13.76 -2.88
N THR A 456 7.69 -14.20 -3.51
CA THR A 456 7.58 -15.53 -4.13
C THR A 456 8.78 -15.76 -5.04
N LEU A 457 9.06 -14.79 -5.92
CA LEU A 457 10.16 -14.87 -6.86
C LEU A 457 11.53 -14.83 -6.18
N ASN A 458 11.69 -14.01 -5.13
CA ASN A 458 12.93 -13.98 -4.35
C ASN A 458 13.19 -15.30 -3.62
N HIS A 459 12.20 -15.76 -2.87
CA HIS A 459 12.28 -16.97 -2.07
C HIS A 459 12.45 -18.22 -2.93
N PHE A 460 11.81 -18.29 -4.09
CA PHE A 460 12.02 -19.39 -5.02
C PHE A 460 13.48 -19.51 -5.45
N ASN A 461 14.08 -18.39 -5.87
CA ASN A 461 15.49 -18.35 -6.27
C ASN A 461 16.47 -18.53 -5.09
N GLU A 462 16.07 -18.19 -3.85
CA GLU A 462 16.91 -18.30 -2.66
C GLU A 462 16.81 -19.68 -1.97
N ASN A 463 15.70 -20.39 -2.11
CA ASN A 463 15.39 -21.62 -1.36
C ASN A 463 15.36 -22.88 -2.23
N SER A 464 16.25 -22.99 -3.22
CA SER A 464 16.34 -24.17 -4.10
C SER A 464 15.00 -24.51 -4.77
N SER A 465 14.34 -23.49 -5.32
CA SER A 465 13.17 -23.67 -6.19
C SER A 465 11.93 -24.15 -5.42
N GLN A 466 11.84 -23.73 -4.16
CA GLN A 466 10.72 -24.00 -3.25
C GLN A 466 9.93 -22.75 -2.92
N TYR A 467 8.65 -22.93 -2.66
CA TYR A 467 7.67 -21.90 -2.29
C TYR A 467 7.36 -21.95 -0.79
N TYR A 468 7.09 -20.81 -0.18
CA TYR A 468 6.53 -20.78 1.17
C TYR A 468 5.01 -20.93 1.16
N SER A 469 4.46 -21.67 2.13
CA SER A 469 3.02 -21.96 2.22
C SER A 469 2.14 -20.76 2.60
N ASN A 470 2.71 -19.67 3.12
CA ASN A 470 2.00 -18.47 3.59
C ASN A 470 2.68 -17.19 3.08
N GLU A 471 2.97 -17.16 1.78
CA GLU A 471 3.66 -16.05 1.12
C GLU A 471 2.82 -14.76 1.09
N PHE A 472 1.49 -14.88 0.96
CA PHE A 472 0.52 -13.76 0.91
C PHE A 472 0.08 -13.24 2.29
N CYS A 473 0.93 -13.37 3.31
CA CYS A 473 0.65 -12.95 4.68
C CYS A 473 0.50 -11.42 4.84
N GLU A 474 -0.22 -11.00 5.89
CA GLU A 474 -0.44 -9.59 6.22
C GLU A 474 0.87 -8.82 6.53
N PRO A 475 1.05 -7.59 6.03
CA PRO A 475 2.13 -6.70 6.44
C PRO A 475 2.05 -6.31 7.92
N THR A 476 3.17 -5.91 8.51
CA THR A 476 3.24 -5.47 9.91
C THR A 476 3.84 -4.06 10.01
N PHE A 477 3.22 -3.21 10.82
CA PHE A 477 3.79 -1.94 11.26
C PHE A 477 4.40 -2.03 12.67
N THR A 478 4.43 -3.22 13.28
CA THR A 478 5.11 -3.50 14.56
C THR A 478 6.27 -4.46 14.35
N ASN A 479 7.20 -4.55 15.32
CA ASN A 479 8.35 -5.45 15.27
C ASN A 479 8.02 -6.96 15.44
N SER A 480 6.80 -7.37 15.06
CA SER A 480 6.36 -8.75 15.06
C SER A 480 7.11 -9.57 14.00
N LYS A 481 7.52 -10.79 14.35
CA LYS A 481 8.19 -11.69 13.39
C LYS A 481 7.14 -12.26 12.43
N ILE A 482 7.34 -12.03 11.13
CA ILE A 482 6.50 -12.61 10.08
C ILE A 482 6.76 -14.10 9.95
N ASN A 483 5.68 -14.86 9.71
CA ASN A 483 5.73 -16.28 9.46
C ASN A 483 5.24 -16.59 8.05
N PHE A 484 6.19 -16.82 7.14
CA PHE A 484 5.92 -17.26 5.77
C PHE A 484 5.46 -18.72 5.68
N GLY A 485 5.47 -19.48 6.78
CA GLY A 485 5.05 -20.88 6.78
C GLY A 485 6.18 -21.84 6.39
N LYS A 486 5.81 -23.01 5.85
CA LYS A 486 6.76 -24.08 5.50
C LYS A 486 7.14 -23.99 4.01
N LEU A 487 8.35 -24.45 3.69
CA LEU A 487 8.76 -24.64 2.29
C LEU A 487 8.03 -25.85 1.68
N SER A 488 7.61 -25.70 0.43
CA SER A 488 6.89 -26.69 -0.38
C SER A 488 7.35 -26.60 -1.84
N GLN A 489 7.18 -27.68 -2.59
CA GLN A 489 7.31 -27.66 -4.06
C GLN A 489 6.03 -27.14 -4.73
N GLU A 490 4.92 -27.10 -3.99
CA GLU A 490 3.65 -26.56 -4.47
C GLU A 490 3.62 -25.04 -4.35
N LYS A 491 3.31 -24.36 -5.46
CA LYS A 491 3.09 -22.91 -5.50
C LYS A 491 1.86 -22.52 -4.67
N THR A 492 1.88 -21.30 -4.12
CA THR A 492 0.75 -20.76 -3.34
C THR A 492 -0.36 -20.21 -4.21
N VAL A 493 -0.05 -19.25 -5.07
CA VAL A 493 -1.03 -18.60 -5.96
C VAL A 493 -0.52 -18.60 -7.40
N PHE A 494 0.65 -17.99 -7.62
CA PHE A 494 1.32 -17.94 -8.92
C PHE A 494 2.66 -18.64 -8.84
N ASP A 495 3.07 -19.30 -9.93
CA ASP A 495 4.43 -19.82 -10.07
C ASP A 495 5.44 -18.69 -10.29
N ALA A 496 6.71 -18.99 -10.01
CA ALA A 496 7.80 -18.02 -10.09
C ALA A 496 8.00 -17.50 -11.52
N ALA A 497 7.87 -18.35 -12.54
CA ALA A 497 8.06 -17.97 -13.94
C ALA A 497 6.97 -17.02 -14.44
N SER A 498 5.71 -17.30 -14.14
CA SER A 498 4.56 -16.44 -14.51
C SER A 498 4.66 -15.09 -13.81
N THR A 499 5.10 -15.08 -12.55
CA THR A 499 5.36 -13.84 -11.80
C THR A 499 6.49 -13.03 -12.45
N TYR A 500 7.61 -13.66 -12.78
CA TYR A 500 8.73 -13.01 -13.46
C TYR A 500 8.33 -12.43 -14.82
N LEU A 501 7.63 -13.19 -15.65
CA LEU A 501 7.16 -12.73 -16.97
C LEU A 501 6.13 -11.60 -16.87
N THR A 502 5.28 -11.62 -15.83
CA THR A 502 4.37 -10.49 -15.52
C THR A 502 5.15 -9.23 -15.17
N PHE A 503 6.20 -9.34 -14.34
CA PHE A 503 7.05 -8.20 -14.00
C PHE A 503 7.87 -7.68 -15.17
N GLU A 504 8.34 -8.54 -16.08
CA GLU A 504 8.97 -8.12 -17.33
C GLU A 504 8.01 -7.29 -18.20
N SER A 505 6.75 -7.72 -18.36
CA SER A 505 5.74 -6.93 -19.06
C SER A 505 5.45 -5.59 -18.36
N MET A 506 5.34 -5.59 -17.03
CA MET A 506 5.14 -4.36 -16.25
C MET A 506 6.36 -3.43 -16.24
N LYS A 507 7.56 -3.96 -16.52
CA LYS A 507 8.78 -3.15 -16.67
C LYS A 507 8.69 -2.27 -17.91
N GLN A 508 8.07 -2.74 -18.98
CA GLN A 508 7.94 -2.05 -20.27
C GLN A 508 6.89 -0.92 -20.26
N VAL A 509 6.24 -0.64 -19.13
CA VAL A 509 5.27 0.47 -19.05
C VAL A 509 6.04 1.80 -19.14
N ASN A 510 5.67 2.65 -20.11
CA ASN A 510 6.32 3.95 -20.33
C ASN A 510 6.25 4.82 -19.06
N ARG A 511 7.42 5.31 -18.62
CA ARG A 511 7.54 6.19 -17.47
C ARG A 511 6.95 7.58 -17.80
N PRO A 512 6.22 8.22 -16.87
CA PRO A 512 5.81 9.61 -17.05
C PRO A 512 7.04 10.52 -17.17
N GLU A 513 7.00 11.49 -18.08
CA GLU A 513 7.97 12.60 -18.21
C GLU A 513 9.41 12.22 -18.63
N GLU A 514 9.74 10.94 -18.83
CA GLU A 514 11.00 10.48 -19.41
C GLU A 514 10.84 10.12 -20.90
N ASP A 515 11.90 10.38 -21.69
CA ASP A 515 12.00 10.04 -23.11
C ASP A 515 11.71 8.54 -23.34
N ASP A 516 11.15 8.15 -24.49
CA ASP A 516 10.82 6.75 -24.85
C ASP A 516 12.05 5.80 -24.80
N SER A 517 13.24 6.36 -24.59
CA SER A 517 14.54 5.71 -24.45
C SER A 517 15.00 5.50 -22.99
N TRP A 518 14.11 5.52 -21.99
CA TRP A 518 14.51 5.37 -20.58
C TRP A 518 15.26 4.06 -20.28
N GLU A 519 15.00 3.00 -21.05
CA GLU A 519 15.69 1.71 -21.01
C GLU A 519 17.21 1.83 -21.29
N TYR A 520 17.66 2.92 -21.90
CA TYR A 520 19.06 3.18 -22.23
C TYR A 520 19.77 4.03 -21.16
N TYR A 521 19.05 4.55 -20.14
CA TYR A 521 19.67 5.23 -19.00
C TYR A 521 20.03 4.20 -17.91
N ASP A 522 21.28 3.73 -17.94
CA ASP A 522 21.90 2.79 -16.98
C ASP A 522 21.79 3.23 -15.50
N SER A 523 21.43 4.51 -15.26
CA SER A 523 21.23 5.08 -13.92
C SER A 523 19.84 4.88 -13.32
N SER A 524 18.82 4.52 -14.11
CA SER A 524 17.44 4.40 -13.60
C SER A 524 17.20 3.03 -12.96
N GLN A 525 16.57 3.00 -11.79
CA GLN A 525 16.26 1.73 -11.11
C GLN A 525 15.15 1.00 -11.86
N GLU A 526 15.34 -0.27 -12.20
CA GLU A 526 14.29 -1.09 -12.82
C GLU A 526 13.16 -1.38 -11.82
N ILE A 527 11.92 -1.04 -12.20
CA ILE A 527 10.72 -1.15 -11.37
C ILE A 527 9.64 -1.85 -12.22
N ALA A 528 9.03 -2.89 -11.70
CA ALA A 528 7.79 -3.44 -12.28
C ALA A 528 6.62 -2.64 -11.71
N TRP A 529 5.87 -1.91 -12.54
CA TRP A 529 4.78 -1.07 -12.04
C TRP A 529 3.54 -1.11 -12.92
N LYS A 530 2.42 -0.69 -12.34
CA LYS A 530 1.13 -0.61 -13.04
C LYS A 530 0.31 0.56 -12.52
N THR A 531 -0.39 1.21 -13.45
CA THR A 531 -1.39 2.25 -13.15
C THR A 531 -2.82 1.71 -13.15
N GLY A 532 -3.67 2.37 -12.39
CA GLY A 532 -5.12 2.18 -12.41
C GLY A 532 -5.82 3.52 -12.55
N THR A 533 -6.88 3.59 -13.34
CA THR A 533 -7.76 4.75 -13.43
C THR A 533 -9.19 4.24 -13.42
N SER A 534 -9.99 4.70 -12.47
CA SER A 534 -11.39 4.28 -12.36
C SER A 534 -12.28 5.06 -13.33
N PHE A 535 -13.45 4.49 -13.61
CA PHE A 535 -14.47 5.15 -14.42
C PHE A 535 -14.90 6.48 -13.79
N GLY A 536 -15.07 7.52 -14.61
CA GLY A 536 -15.41 8.86 -14.15
C GLY A 536 -14.27 9.61 -13.43
N PHE A 537 -13.02 9.14 -13.57
CA PHE A 537 -11.82 9.79 -13.03
C PHE A 537 -11.90 10.05 -11.52
N ARG A 538 -12.32 9.04 -10.74
CA ARG A 538 -12.47 9.15 -9.28
C ARG A 538 -11.23 8.70 -8.51
N ASP A 539 -10.53 7.72 -9.06
CA ASP A 539 -9.38 7.07 -8.44
C ASP A 539 -8.23 6.95 -9.44
N ALA A 540 -7.08 7.47 -9.04
CA ALA A 540 -5.82 7.30 -9.74
C ALA A 540 -4.88 6.46 -8.87
N TRP A 541 -4.42 5.32 -9.41
CA TRP A 541 -3.52 4.40 -8.73
C TRP A 541 -2.19 4.32 -9.46
N ALA A 542 -1.12 4.11 -8.70
CA ALA A 542 0.14 3.60 -9.18
C ALA A 542 0.72 2.65 -8.12
N ILE A 543 1.03 1.42 -8.51
CA ILE A 543 1.69 0.43 -7.64
C ILE A 543 2.91 -0.09 -8.37
N GLY A 544 4.05 -0.05 -7.71
CA GLY A 544 5.32 -0.52 -8.23
C GLY A 544 6.01 -1.45 -7.24
N THR A 545 6.83 -2.35 -7.78
CA THR A 545 7.61 -3.31 -7.01
C THR A 545 9.00 -3.48 -7.58
N THR A 546 9.93 -3.72 -6.67
CA THR A 546 11.33 -4.08 -6.93
C THR A 546 11.65 -5.33 -6.11
N LYS A 547 12.87 -5.85 -6.23
CA LYS A 547 13.30 -6.99 -5.40
C LYS A 547 13.12 -6.72 -3.89
N LYS A 548 13.27 -5.47 -3.45
CA LYS A 548 13.32 -5.08 -2.04
C LYS A 548 12.08 -4.36 -1.53
N TYR A 549 11.42 -3.57 -2.37
CA TYR A 549 10.38 -2.65 -1.93
C TYR A 549 9.16 -2.70 -2.83
N VAL A 550 7.98 -2.53 -2.22
CA VAL A 550 6.72 -2.18 -2.88
C VAL A 550 6.34 -0.78 -2.47
N VAL A 551 5.97 0.04 -3.44
CA VAL A 551 5.38 1.36 -3.21
C VAL A 551 3.99 1.36 -3.85
N GLY A 552 2.99 1.74 -3.08
CA GLY A 552 1.66 1.98 -3.58
C GLY A 552 1.24 3.42 -3.33
N VAL A 553 0.64 4.03 -4.35
CA VAL A 553 0.10 5.39 -4.33
C VAL A 553 -1.35 5.37 -4.80
N TRP A 554 -2.21 6.07 -4.07
CA TRP A 554 -3.55 6.44 -4.51
C TRP A 554 -3.74 7.95 -4.43
N VAL A 555 -4.41 8.51 -5.43
CA VAL A 555 -4.77 9.92 -5.53
C VAL A 555 -6.25 10.03 -5.93
N GLY A 556 -6.98 10.93 -5.30
CA GLY A 556 -8.39 11.16 -5.57
C GLY A 556 -9.04 12.11 -4.56
N ASN A 557 -10.37 12.04 -4.47
CA ASN A 557 -11.11 12.73 -3.42
C ASN A 557 -11.79 11.71 -2.50
N ALA A 558 -11.69 11.93 -1.19
CA ALA A 558 -12.12 10.96 -0.19
C ALA A 558 -13.63 10.70 -0.21
N ASP A 559 -14.43 11.66 -0.66
CA ASP A 559 -15.87 11.56 -0.88
C ASP A 559 -16.26 10.80 -2.17
N GLY A 560 -15.30 10.53 -3.05
CA GLY A 560 -15.50 9.83 -4.32
C GLY A 560 -15.84 10.76 -5.49
N GLU A 561 -15.71 12.08 -5.34
CA GLU A 561 -15.88 13.01 -6.45
C GLU A 561 -14.77 12.83 -7.50
N GLY A 562 -15.16 12.75 -8.78
CA GLY A 562 -14.23 12.62 -9.89
C GLY A 562 -13.76 13.97 -10.44
N ARG A 563 -12.53 14.01 -10.97
CA ARG A 563 -11.92 15.21 -11.57
C ARG A 563 -11.17 14.89 -12.86
N PRO A 564 -11.33 15.70 -13.93
CA PRO A 564 -10.43 15.63 -15.07
C PRO A 564 -8.97 15.71 -14.61
N GLY A 565 -8.08 14.86 -15.13
CA GLY A 565 -6.68 14.80 -14.69
C GLY A 565 -6.39 13.81 -13.55
N LEU A 566 -7.41 13.21 -12.92
CA LEU A 566 -7.24 12.01 -12.07
C LEU A 566 -6.98 10.75 -12.92
N VAL A 567 -5.86 10.77 -13.63
CA VAL A 567 -5.37 9.66 -14.43
C VAL A 567 -4.13 9.10 -13.73
N GLY A 568 -4.05 7.78 -13.60
CA GLY A 568 -2.98 7.11 -12.85
C GLY A 568 -1.58 7.52 -13.29
N VAL A 569 -1.36 7.64 -14.60
CA VAL A 569 -0.07 8.03 -15.20
C VAL A 569 0.30 9.49 -14.91
N GLN A 570 -0.68 10.38 -14.71
CA GLN A 570 -0.43 11.81 -14.50
C GLN A 570 -0.41 12.19 -13.01
N ALA A 571 -1.28 11.59 -12.20
CA ALA A 571 -1.48 12.00 -10.81
C ALA A 571 -0.73 11.10 -9.81
N ALA A 572 -0.73 9.78 -10.02
CA ALA A 572 -0.20 8.82 -9.04
C ALA A 572 1.21 8.31 -9.39
N ALA A 573 1.51 8.13 -10.68
CA ALA A 573 2.78 7.57 -11.13
C ALA A 573 3.99 8.49 -10.85
N PRO A 574 3.95 9.83 -11.03
CA PRO A 574 5.08 10.69 -10.67
C PRO A 574 5.44 10.57 -9.18
N ILE A 575 4.43 10.58 -8.31
CA ILE A 575 4.60 10.36 -6.86
C ILE A 575 5.25 9.00 -6.58
N LEU A 576 4.83 7.94 -7.30
CA LEU A 576 5.42 6.60 -7.16
C LEU A 576 6.94 6.62 -7.40
N PHE A 577 7.38 7.26 -8.49
CA PHE A 577 8.80 7.33 -8.86
C PHE A 577 9.60 8.19 -7.89
N ASP A 578 9.09 9.35 -7.48
CA ASP A 578 9.72 10.19 -6.45
C ASP A 578 9.94 9.43 -5.14
N ILE A 579 9.00 8.57 -4.74
CA ILE A 579 9.18 7.73 -3.55
C ILE A 579 10.21 6.62 -3.78
N PHE A 580 10.29 6.03 -4.98
CA PHE A 580 11.35 5.07 -5.30
C PHE A 580 12.74 5.71 -5.29
N ASP A 581 12.87 6.98 -5.70
CA ASP A 581 14.14 7.71 -5.66
C ASP A 581 14.64 8.00 -4.23
N LEU A 582 13.74 7.99 -3.24
CA LEU A 582 14.10 8.04 -1.81
C LEU A 582 14.61 6.69 -1.28
N LEU A 583 14.33 5.58 -1.98
CA LEU A 583 14.66 4.24 -1.54
C LEU A 583 16.03 3.78 -2.05
N PRO A 584 16.71 2.87 -1.33
CA PRO A 584 17.93 2.26 -1.83
C PRO A 584 17.71 1.49 -3.13
N LYS A 585 18.60 1.68 -4.10
CA LYS A 585 18.53 0.96 -5.38
C LYS A 585 18.55 -0.56 -5.21
N SER A 586 17.82 -1.23 -6.08
CA SER A 586 17.75 -2.69 -6.17
C SER A 586 18.14 -3.14 -7.57
N THR A 587 18.78 -4.31 -7.67
CA THR A 587 18.90 -5.03 -8.94
C THR A 587 17.54 -5.59 -9.35
N TRP A 588 17.41 -5.94 -10.63
CA TRP A 588 16.26 -6.71 -11.12
C TRP A 588 16.13 -8.08 -10.45
N PHE A 589 14.97 -8.69 -10.63
CA PHE A 589 14.67 -10.03 -10.16
C PHE A 589 15.52 -11.07 -10.92
N ALA A 590 15.96 -12.10 -10.20
CA ALA A 590 16.63 -13.24 -10.81
C ALA A 590 15.62 -14.08 -11.62
N LYS A 591 16.01 -14.47 -12.84
CA LYS A 591 15.19 -15.30 -13.71
C LYS A 591 15.07 -16.73 -13.12
N PRO A 592 13.86 -17.25 -12.87
CA PRO A 592 13.66 -18.53 -12.18
C PRO A 592 13.79 -19.70 -13.17
N TYR A 593 15.01 -20.01 -13.61
CA TYR A 593 15.26 -21.00 -14.68
C TYR A 593 14.65 -22.38 -14.40
N ASP A 594 14.59 -22.80 -13.14
CA ASP A 594 14.03 -24.11 -12.76
C ASP A 594 12.51 -24.22 -12.94
N GLU A 595 11.81 -23.08 -13.05
CA GLU A 595 10.37 -23.00 -13.35
C GLU A 595 10.13 -22.62 -14.82
N MET A 596 11.16 -22.71 -15.67
CA MET A 596 11.09 -22.32 -17.08
C MET A 596 11.59 -23.42 -18.01
N ILE A 597 11.09 -23.41 -19.24
CA ILE A 597 11.51 -24.31 -20.31
C ILE A 597 11.76 -23.53 -21.60
N LYS A 598 12.76 -23.95 -22.38
CA LYS A 598 12.99 -23.41 -23.72
C LYS A 598 12.02 -24.02 -24.72
N VAL A 599 11.27 -23.19 -25.42
CA VAL A 599 10.33 -23.60 -26.47
C VAL A 599 10.47 -22.69 -27.68
N ASP A 600 10.28 -23.26 -28.86
CA ASP A 600 10.24 -22.53 -30.12
C ASP A 600 8.92 -21.78 -30.25
N ILE A 601 9.02 -20.46 -30.40
CA ILE A 601 7.91 -19.51 -30.49
C ILE A 601 7.90 -18.88 -31.88
N CYS A 602 6.73 -18.80 -32.50
CA CYS A 602 6.55 -18.09 -33.75
C CYS A 602 6.64 -16.58 -33.52
N LYS A 603 7.61 -15.88 -34.11
CA LYS A 603 7.82 -14.44 -33.84
C LYS A 603 6.65 -13.56 -34.26
N LYS A 604 5.92 -13.94 -35.31
CA LYS A 604 4.76 -13.17 -35.82
C LYS A 604 3.52 -13.29 -34.95
N SER A 605 3.34 -14.43 -34.27
CA SER A 605 2.12 -14.71 -33.51
C SER A 605 2.32 -14.76 -31.99
N GLY A 606 3.56 -14.99 -31.55
CA GLY A 606 3.94 -15.27 -30.17
C GLY A 606 3.32 -16.52 -29.55
N PHE A 607 2.69 -17.38 -30.37
CA PHE A 607 2.30 -18.73 -29.99
C PHE A 607 3.51 -19.67 -30.13
N ARG A 608 3.40 -20.86 -29.52
CA ARG A 608 4.32 -21.96 -29.81
C ARG A 608 4.38 -22.20 -31.31
N ALA A 609 5.58 -22.34 -31.85
CA ALA A 609 5.75 -22.56 -33.29
C ALA A 609 5.09 -23.87 -33.70
N SER A 610 4.32 -23.83 -34.79
CA SER A 610 3.90 -25.03 -35.50
C SER A 610 4.96 -25.40 -36.54
N SER A 611 4.86 -26.61 -37.10
CA SER A 611 5.81 -27.10 -38.13
C SER A 611 5.85 -26.24 -39.41
N ILE A 612 4.86 -25.37 -39.59
CA ILE A 612 4.72 -24.51 -40.76
C ILE A 612 5.14 -23.07 -40.49
N CYS A 613 5.52 -22.70 -39.27
CA CYS A 613 5.99 -21.33 -38.99
C CYS A 613 7.33 -21.05 -39.69
N ASP A 614 7.42 -19.92 -40.39
CA ASP A 614 8.59 -19.53 -41.18
C ASP A 614 9.60 -18.65 -40.40
N ASP A 615 9.15 -17.99 -39.33
CA ASP A 615 9.99 -17.19 -38.44
C ASP A 615 9.78 -17.60 -36.98
N ILE A 616 10.83 -18.20 -36.41
CA ILE A 616 10.82 -18.85 -35.08
C ILE A 616 11.96 -18.27 -34.22
N SER A 617 11.70 -18.14 -32.92
CA SER A 617 12.71 -17.89 -31.90
C SER A 617 12.55 -18.85 -30.74
N THR A 618 13.65 -19.43 -30.26
CA THR A 618 13.65 -20.20 -29.01
C THR A 618 13.66 -19.24 -27.82
N GLN A 619 12.67 -19.35 -26.94
CA GLN A 619 12.53 -18.50 -25.76
C GLN A 619 12.25 -19.33 -24.51
N PHE A 620 12.59 -18.79 -23.34
CA PHE A 620 12.18 -19.38 -22.07
C PHE A 620 10.75 -18.97 -21.74
N ILE A 621 9.89 -19.94 -21.50
CA ILE A 621 8.50 -19.77 -21.06
C ILE A 621 8.27 -20.49 -19.73
N GLN A 622 7.18 -20.17 -19.04
CA GLN A 622 6.74 -20.91 -17.85
C GLN A 622 6.38 -22.37 -18.19
N LEU A 623 6.56 -23.30 -17.24
CA LEU A 623 6.32 -24.74 -17.49
C LEU A 623 4.91 -25.05 -17.99
N SER A 624 3.89 -24.39 -17.43
CA SER A 624 2.49 -24.53 -17.85
C SER A 624 2.25 -24.05 -19.29
N GLY A 625 3.12 -23.18 -19.82
CA GLY A 625 3.08 -22.69 -21.19
C GLY A 625 3.19 -23.78 -22.25
N GLN A 626 3.66 -24.98 -21.92
CA GLN A 626 3.61 -26.15 -22.81
C GLN A 626 2.19 -26.61 -23.15
N LYS A 627 1.18 -26.19 -22.38
CA LYS A 627 -0.24 -26.45 -22.64
C LYS A 627 -0.82 -25.53 -23.71
N THR A 628 -0.16 -24.40 -23.98
CA THR A 628 -0.62 -23.45 -24.99
C THR A 628 -0.66 -24.09 -26.38
N GLN A 629 -1.64 -23.68 -27.17
CA GLN A 629 -1.80 -24.17 -28.53
C GLN A 629 -0.65 -23.70 -29.44
N PRO A 630 -0.24 -24.51 -30.43
CA PRO A 630 0.63 -24.05 -31.51
C PRO A 630 -0.01 -22.91 -32.32
N CYS A 631 0.82 -22.20 -33.09
CA CYS A 631 0.39 -21.05 -33.89
C CYS A 631 -0.81 -21.37 -34.79
N PRO A 632 -1.98 -20.71 -34.57
CA PRO A 632 -3.18 -20.95 -35.37
C PRO A 632 -3.26 -20.10 -36.64
N TYR A 633 -2.32 -19.17 -36.86
CA TYR A 633 -2.39 -18.16 -37.92
C TYR A 633 -1.55 -18.48 -39.15
N HIS A 634 -0.58 -19.40 -39.05
CA HIS A 634 0.14 -19.86 -40.23
C HIS A 634 -0.72 -20.87 -40.99
N LYS A 635 -0.78 -20.72 -42.31
CA LYS A 635 -1.42 -21.67 -43.22
C LYS A 635 -0.50 -21.96 -44.38
N LEU A 636 -0.54 -23.19 -44.85
CA LEU A 636 0.10 -23.54 -46.11
C LEU A 636 -0.84 -23.14 -47.25
N ILE A 637 -0.32 -22.32 -48.16
CA ILE A 637 -1.04 -21.89 -49.37
C ILE A 637 -0.27 -22.31 -50.62
N HIS A 638 -1.03 -22.55 -51.68
CA HIS A 638 -0.52 -22.92 -52.99
C HIS A 638 -0.43 -21.66 -53.84
N LEU A 639 0.77 -21.32 -54.29
CA LEU A 639 1.04 -20.15 -55.10
C LEU A 639 1.57 -20.55 -56.48
N ASP A 640 1.37 -19.67 -57.46
CA ASP A 640 2.00 -19.80 -58.77
C ASP A 640 3.52 -19.63 -58.67
N ASP A 641 4.23 -19.93 -59.76
CA ASP A 641 5.70 -19.83 -59.81
C ASP A 641 6.24 -18.43 -59.47
N LEU A 642 5.44 -17.39 -59.71
CA LEU A 642 5.77 -15.98 -59.43
C LEU A 642 5.34 -15.51 -58.02
N GLU A 643 4.66 -16.36 -57.25
CA GLU A 643 4.12 -16.07 -55.92
C GLU A 643 3.16 -14.87 -55.86
N GLN A 644 2.45 -14.60 -56.96
CA GLN A 644 1.52 -13.49 -57.11
C GLN A 644 0.05 -13.90 -56.91
N PHE A 645 -0.29 -15.15 -57.20
CA PHE A 645 -1.67 -15.64 -57.13
C PHE A 645 -1.76 -16.98 -56.40
N GLN A 646 -2.86 -17.19 -55.69
CA GLN A 646 -3.20 -18.51 -55.20
C GLN A 646 -3.66 -19.40 -56.37
N VAL A 647 -3.11 -20.61 -56.45
CA VAL A 647 -3.43 -21.59 -57.51
C VAL A 647 -3.78 -22.95 -56.92
N ASN A 648 -4.43 -23.80 -57.70
CA ASN A 648 -4.69 -25.19 -57.34
C ASN A 648 -4.61 -26.07 -58.61
N SER A 649 -4.82 -27.38 -58.45
CA SER A 649 -4.69 -28.34 -59.56
C SER A 649 -5.69 -28.16 -60.71
N SER A 650 -6.70 -27.29 -60.59
CA SER A 650 -7.64 -26.99 -61.66
C SER A 650 -7.13 -25.94 -62.65
N CYS A 651 -6.21 -25.08 -62.23
CA CYS A 651 -5.64 -24.00 -63.04
C CYS A 651 -4.14 -24.16 -63.29
N ASP A 652 -3.40 -24.86 -62.43
CA ASP A 652 -1.96 -25.05 -62.61
C ASP A 652 -1.53 -26.51 -62.48
N ASN A 653 -0.40 -26.82 -63.12
CA ASN A 653 0.22 -28.13 -62.98
C ASN A 653 0.86 -28.24 -61.59
N ILE A 654 0.67 -29.38 -60.92
CA ILE A 654 1.19 -29.65 -59.57
C ILE A 654 2.71 -29.38 -59.49
N SER A 655 3.46 -29.59 -60.58
CA SER A 655 4.90 -29.30 -60.64
C SER A 655 5.29 -27.83 -60.47
N ASN A 656 4.37 -26.90 -60.80
CA ASN A 656 4.58 -25.45 -60.79
C ASN A 656 3.97 -24.79 -59.54
N ILE A 657 3.28 -25.58 -58.70
CA ILE A 657 2.63 -25.06 -57.49
C ILE A 657 3.67 -24.95 -56.38
N LYS A 658 3.93 -23.72 -55.93
CA LYS A 658 4.78 -23.45 -54.77
C LYS A 658 3.96 -23.48 -53.49
N LEU A 659 4.27 -24.44 -52.62
CA LEU A 659 3.72 -24.51 -51.28
C LEU A 659 4.47 -23.54 -50.36
N LYS A 660 3.78 -22.51 -49.84
CA LYS A 660 4.39 -21.52 -48.95
C LYS A 660 3.59 -21.37 -47.66
N SER A 661 4.28 -21.14 -46.56
CA SER A 661 3.63 -20.75 -45.32
C SER A 661 3.26 -19.27 -45.35
N TRP A 662 2.02 -18.97 -44.98
CA TRP A 662 1.48 -17.62 -44.96
C TRP A 662 0.89 -17.30 -43.59
N PHE A 663 1.28 -16.16 -43.03
CA PHE A 663 0.72 -15.65 -41.80
C PHE A 663 -0.57 -14.90 -42.09
N GLN A 664 -1.69 -15.41 -41.60
CA GLN A 664 -3.02 -14.84 -41.84
C GLN A 664 -3.77 -14.64 -40.53
N LEU A 665 -4.07 -13.38 -40.22
CA LEU A 665 -4.97 -13.01 -39.13
C LEU A 665 -6.45 -13.10 -39.58
N PRO A 666 -7.40 -13.24 -38.63
CA PRO A 666 -8.82 -13.10 -38.92
C PRO A 666 -9.12 -11.76 -39.62
N PRO A 667 -10.07 -11.67 -40.58
CA PRO A 667 -10.27 -10.48 -41.40
C PRO A 667 -10.41 -9.17 -40.63
N LEU A 668 -11.19 -9.17 -39.54
CA LEU A 668 -11.38 -7.99 -38.72
C LEU A 668 -10.10 -7.60 -37.96
N GLN A 669 -9.33 -8.55 -37.44
CA GLN A 669 -8.04 -8.26 -36.82
C GLN A 669 -7.05 -7.75 -37.87
N ALA A 670 -6.98 -8.40 -39.03
CA ALA A 670 -6.10 -8.01 -40.14
C ALA A 670 -6.35 -6.57 -40.60
N PHE A 671 -7.62 -6.15 -40.70
CA PHE A 671 -8.01 -4.79 -41.08
C PHE A 671 -7.36 -3.73 -40.17
N TYR A 672 -7.52 -3.88 -38.85
CA TYR A 672 -6.91 -2.94 -37.89
C TYR A 672 -5.38 -3.13 -37.79
N TYR A 673 -4.90 -4.38 -37.82
CA TYR A 673 -3.48 -4.72 -37.69
C TYR A 673 -2.61 -4.13 -38.80
N LYS A 674 -3.11 -4.13 -40.05
CA LYS A 674 -2.39 -3.61 -41.22
C LYS A 674 -2.04 -2.14 -41.10
N SER A 675 -2.88 -1.34 -40.44
CA SER A 675 -2.63 0.10 -40.25
C SER A 675 -1.37 0.38 -39.41
N LYS A 676 -1.04 -0.51 -38.47
CA LYS A 676 0.13 -0.40 -37.57
C LYS A 676 1.28 -1.33 -37.96
N ASN A 677 1.07 -2.23 -38.92
CA ASN A 677 2.05 -3.23 -39.36
C ASN A 677 2.15 -3.23 -40.91
N PRO A 678 2.90 -2.30 -41.52
CA PRO A 678 2.99 -2.14 -42.98
C PRO A 678 3.53 -3.38 -43.72
N PHE A 679 4.26 -4.24 -43.02
CA PHE A 679 4.81 -5.49 -43.58
C PHE A 679 3.83 -6.67 -43.54
N TYR A 680 2.65 -6.51 -42.93
CA TYR A 680 1.61 -7.53 -42.95
C TYR A 680 1.03 -7.66 -44.37
N LYS A 681 1.05 -8.87 -44.92
CA LYS A 681 0.54 -9.16 -46.27
C LYS A 681 -0.74 -9.97 -46.18
N GLU A 682 -1.79 -9.44 -46.81
CA GLU A 682 -3.03 -10.19 -47.03
C GLU A 682 -2.79 -11.36 -47.98
N LEU A 683 -3.67 -12.36 -47.94
CA LEU A 683 -3.59 -13.47 -48.87
C LEU A 683 -3.65 -12.97 -50.31
N PRO A 684 -2.76 -13.43 -51.21
CA PRO A 684 -2.86 -13.12 -52.63
C PRO A 684 -4.20 -13.60 -53.18
N PRO A 685 -4.83 -12.90 -54.14
CA PRO A 685 -6.06 -13.38 -54.74
C PRO A 685 -5.82 -14.71 -55.48
N PHE A 686 -6.87 -15.52 -55.64
CA PHE A 686 -6.80 -16.67 -56.56
C PHE A 686 -6.60 -16.19 -57.99
N ARG A 687 -5.86 -16.97 -58.79
CA ARG A 687 -5.71 -16.69 -60.22
C ARG A 687 -7.08 -16.85 -60.90
N SER A 688 -7.39 -15.98 -61.86
CA SER A 688 -8.73 -15.84 -62.43
C SER A 688 -9.25 -17.07 -63.18
N ASP A 689 -8.37 -17.97 -63.60
CA ASP A 689 -8.66 -19.26 -64.25
C ASP A 689 -8.82 -20.42 -63.26
N CYS A 690 -8.56 -20.20 -61.96
CA CYS A 690 -8.74 -21.21 -60.92
C CYS A 690 -10.20 -21.36 -60.54
N THR A 691 -10.70 -22.60 -60.58
CA THR A 691 -11.98 -22.91 -59.94
C THR A 691 -11.81 -22.81 -58.42
N GLU A 692 -12.35 -21.75 -57.83
CA GLU A 692 -12.36 -21.56 -56.38
C GLU A 692 -13.19 -22.68 -55.72
N THR A 693 -12.55 -23.46 -54.86
CA THR A 693 -13.23 -24.27 -53.82
C THR A 693 -13.16 -23.55 -52.46
N ALA A 694 -12.97 -22.22 -52.47
CA ALA A 694 -12.81 -21.41 -51.28
C ALA A 694 -14.18 -20.91 -50.79
N SER A 695 -14.48 -21.14 -49.50
CA SER A 695 -15.60 -20.48 -48.84
C SER A 695 -15.31 -18.98 -48.80
N ILE A 696 -15.94 -18.20 -49.65
CA ILE A 696 -15.99 -16.74 -49.50
C ILE A 696 -16.62 -16.46 -48.14
N LYS A 697 -15.94 -15.67 -47.31
CA LYS A 697 -16.41 -15.35 -45.96
C LYS A 697 -16.86 -13.91 -45.92
N MET A 698 -18.12 -13.75 -45.53
CA MET A 698 -18.73 -12.50 -45.09
C MET A 698 -18.92 -12.54 -43.58
N ALA A 699 -18.82 -11.39 -42.91
CA ALA A 699 -19.16 -11.26 -41.51
C ALA A 699 -19.80 -9.90 -41.23
N PHE A 700 -20.78 -9.85 -40.33
CA PHE A 700 -21.34 -8.57 -39.88
C PHE A 700 -20.29 -7.83 -39.04
N ILE A 701 -20.00 -6.59 -39.44
CA ILE A 701 -19.32 -5.59 -38.59
C ILE A 701 -20.33 -5.11 -37.55
N TYR A 702 -21.56 -4.85 -37.98
CA TYR A 702 -22.66 -4.51 -37.10
C TYR A 702 -24.00 -4.99 -37.70
N PRO A 703 -24.86 -5.62 -36.89
CA PRO A 703 -24.64 -6.03 -35.51
C PRO A 703 -23.80 -7.32 -35.40
N SER A 704 -22.93 -7.39 -34.38
CA SER A 704 -22.08 -8.58 -34.13
C SER A 704 -22.68 -9.43 -32.99
N GLN A 705 -23.11 -10.67 -33.30
CA GLN A 705 -23.80 -11.65 -32.40
C GLN A 705 -25.24 -11.26 -31.99
N GLN A 706 -26.04 -12.22 -31.44
CA GLN A 706 -27.47 -12.03 -31.12
C GLN A 706 -27.67 -10.73 -30.32
N SER A 707 -28.20 -9.71 -30.99
CA SER A 707 -28.17 -8.33 -30.51
C SER A 707 -29.58 -7.82 -30.30
N THR A 708 -29.90 -7.45 -29.06
CA THR A 708 -31.02 -6.56 -28.79
C THR A 708 -30.57 -5.13 -29.11
N ILE A 709 -31.25 -4.47 -30.04
CA ILE A 709 -30.91 -3.15 -30.57
C ILE A 709 -32.01 -2.17 -30.15
N PHE A 710 -31.59 -1.03 -29.60
CA PHE A 710 -32.46 0.10 -29.30
C PHE A 710 -32.26 1.16 -30.37
N LEU A 711 -33.34 1.66 -30.97
CA LEU A 711 -33.25 2.70 -31.99
C LEU A 711 -33.24 4.08 -31.31
N PRO A 712 -32.14 4.85 -31.39
CA PRO A 712 -32.05 6.14 -30.72
C PRO A 712 -33.00 7.15 -31.37
N LYS A 713 -33.73 7.92 -30.54
CA LYS A 713 -34.58 9.03 -30.99
C LYS A 713 -33.81 10.34 -31.00
N ASP A 714 -34.02 11.17 -32.01
CA ASP A 714 -33.49 12.54 -32.04
C ASP A 714 -34.24 13.47 -31.06
N PHE A 715 -33.81 14.73 -30.97
CA PHE A 715 -34.43 15.74 -30.09
C PHE A 715 -35.89 16.04 -30.45
N ASP A 716 -36.30 15.73 -31.68
CA ASP A 716 -37.67 15.87 -32.19
C ASP A 716 -38.48 14.56 -32.04
N SER A 717 -37.95 13.57 -31.31
CA SER A 717 -38.53 12.24 -31.08
C SER A 717 -38.67 11.35 -32.32
N ASN A 718 -37.96 11.63 -33.41
CA ASN A 718 -37.89 10.76 -34.57
C ASN A 718 -36.86 9.66 -34.34
N THR A 719 -37.24 8.42 -34.66
CA THR A 719 -36.37 7.26 -34.56
C THR A 719 -35.31 7.30 -35.66
N ASN A 720 -34.03 7.27 -35.30
CA ASN A 720 -32.92 7.20 -36.26
C ASN A 720 -32.85 5.83 -36.95
N GLU A 721 -32.29 5.83 -38.16
CA GLU A 721 -32.04 4.62 -38.93
C GLU A 721 -30.93 3.76 -38.30
N LEU A 722 -31.11 2.46 -38.36
CA LEU A 722 -30.13 1.46 -37.98
C LEU A 722 -29.21 1.18 -39.17
N ILE A 723 -27.91 1.47 -39.02
CA ILE A 723 -26.91 1.22 -40.07
C ILE A 723 -26.30 -0.15 -39.87
N LEU A 724 -26.68 -1.11 -40.71
CA LEU A 724 -26.06 -2.43 -40.80
C LEU A 724 -24.74 -2.33 -41.55
N LYS A 725 -23.74 -3.11 -41.13
CA LYS A 725 -22.40 -3.09 -41.74
C LYS A 725 -21.88 -4.51 -41.92
N VAL A 726 -21.38 -4.84 -43.10
CA VAL A 726 -20.78 -6.15 -43.40
C VAL A 726 -19.34 -5.98 -43.90
N ALA A 727 -18.44 -6.80 -43.39
CA ALA A 727 -17.10 -6.97 -43.95
C ALA A 727 -17.14 -8.12 -44.96
N HIS A 728 -16.71 -7.83 -46.19
CA HIS A 728 -16.52 -8.82 -47.24
C HIS A 728 -15.02 -9.09 -47.43
N SER A 729 -14.65 -10.32 -47.77
CA SER A 729 -13.26 -10.67 -48.14
C SER A 729 -12.84 -10.13 -49.52
N LYS A 730 -13.81 -9.64 -50.32
CA LYS A 730 -13.71 -8.98 -51.63
C LYS A 730 -14.70 -7.78 -51.66
N PRO A 731 -14.34 -6.59 -51.17
CA PRO A 731 -15.27 -5.46 -50.96
C PRO A 731 -15.90 -4.88 -52.24
N GLU A 732 -15.33 -5.17 -53.40
CA GLU A 732 -15.80 -4.72 -54.71
C GLU A 732 -17.06 -5.45 -55.22
N LEU A 733 -17.46 -6.57 -54.59
CA LEU A 733 -18.64 -7.35 -54.96
C LEU A 733 -19.92 -6.72 -54.42
N GLU A 734 -21.01 -6.72 -55.20
CA GLU A 734 -22.30 -6.22 -54.73
C GLU A 734 -22.92 -7.16 -53.68
N LEU A 735 -23.44 -6.57 -52.60
CA LEU A 735 -24.21 -7.27 -51.57
C LEU A 735 -25.68 -6.89 -51.63
N TYR A 736 -26.55 -7.89 -51.61
CA TYR A 736 -27.99 -7.77 -51.60
C TYR A 736 -28.53 -8.03 -50.19
N TRP A 737 -29.29 -7.07 -49.66
CA TRP A 737 -29.76 -7.07 -48.28
C TRP A 737 -31.26 -7.40 -48.22
N SER A 738 -31.62 -8.30 -47.31
CA SER A 738 -33.01 -8.65 -47.02
C SER A 738 -33.26 -8.70 -45.52
N ILE A 739 -34.45 -8.28 -45.08
CA ILE A 739 -34.94 -8.41 -43.71
C ILE A 739 -36.22 -9.22 -43.74
N ASP A 740 -36.28 -10.29 -42.95
CA ASP A 740 -37.43 -11.20 -42.88
C ASP A 740 -37.89 -11.67 -44.27
N GLN A 741 -36.91 -12.03 -45.11
CA GLN A 741 -37.09 -12.45 -46.51
C GLN A 741 -37.60 -11.37 -47.46
N THR A 742 -37.69 -10.11 -47.01
CA THR A 742 -38.05 -8.96 -47.85
C THR A 742 -36.79 -8.22 -48.27
N TYR A 743 -36.59 -8.04 -49.58
CA TYR A 743 -35.46 -7.28 -50.11
C TYR A 743 -35.52 -5.80 -49.73
N VAL A 744 -34.39 -5.24 -49.30
CA VAL A 744 -34.29 -3.85 -48.79
C VAL A 744 -33.38 -2.98 -49.65
N GLY A 745 -32.35 -3.54 -50.28
CA GLY A 745 -31.45 -2.81 -51.17
C GLY A 745 -30.14 -3.54 -51.45
N SER A 746 -29.24 -2.89 -52.19
CA SER A 746 -27.89 -3.39 -52.45
C SER A 746 -26.81 -2.36 -52.11
N THR A 747 -25.59 -2.83 -51.87
CA THR A 747 -24.41 -1.99 -51.57
C THR A 747 -23.19 -2.51 -52.33
N LYS A 748 -22.29 -1.60 -52.72
CA LYS A 748 -21.02 -1.93 -53.41
C LYS A 748 -19.89 -1.08 -52.84
N ASP A 749 -18.69 -1.64 -52.77
CA ASP A 749 -17.46 -1.05 -52.21
C ASP A 749 -17.52 -0.78 -50.69
N ILE A 750 -18.55 -0.08 -50.22
CA ILE A 750 -18.86 0.17 -48.81
C ILE A 750 -20.20 -0.49 -48.50
N HIS A 751 -20.16 -1.54 -47.68
CA HIS A 751 -21.32 -2.36 -47.34
C HIS A 751 -22.02 -1.88 -46.07
N ASP A 752 -22.49 -0.64 -46.12
CA ASP A 752 -23.28 0.01 -45.08
C ASP A 752 -24.73 0.17 -45.58
N MET A 753 -25.70 -0.39 -44.87
CA MET A 753 -27.12 -0.37 -45.23
C MET A 753 -27.97 0.23 -44.11
N ALA A 754 -28.63 1.35 -44.37
CA ALA A 754 -29.52 2.01 -43.42
C ALA A 754 -30.94 1.44 -43.49
N ILE A 755 -31.51 1.06 -42.35
CA ILE A 755 -32.82 0.42 -42.25
C ILE A 755 -33.62 0.95 -41.06
N LEU A 756 -34.94 0.88 -41.10
CA LEU A 756 -35.81 1.27 -39.98
C LEU A 756 -36.76 0.12 -39.61
N PRO A 757 -36.26 -0.92 -38.93
CA PRO A 757 -37.05 -2.09 -38.56
C PRO A 757 -38.04 -1.77 -37.42
N LYS A 758 -39.16 -2.49 -37.38
CA LYS A 758 -40.17 -2.36 -36.31
C LYS A 758 -39.68 -3.04 -35.02
N PRO A 759 -40.28 -2.77 -33.85
CA PRO A 759 -40.00 -3.56 -32.65
C PRO A 759 -40.37 -5.03 -32.85
N GLY A 760 -39.49 -5.95 -32.45
CA GLY A 760 -39.66 -7.40 -32.64
C GLY A 760 -38.38 -8.14 -33.03
N GLU A 761 -38.50 -9.46 -33.23
CA GLU A 761 -37.39 -10.26 -33.77
C GLU A 761 -37.32 -10.13 -35.29
N HIS A 762 -36.11 -9.91 -35.81
CA HIS A 762 -35.85 -9.80 -37.24
C HIS A 762 -34.66 -10.65 -37.66
N VAL A 763 -34.70 -11.17 -38.89
CA VAL A 763 -33.59 -11.89 -39.52
C VAL A 763 -33.05 -11.09 -40.68
N ILE A 764 -31.83 -10.58 -40.54
CA ILE A 764 -31.08 -9.96 -41.62
C ILE A 764 -30.41 -11.07 -42.43
N THR A 765 -30.59 -11.03 -43.75
CA THR A 765 -29.94 -11.91 -44.71
C THR A 765 -29.19 -11.06 -45.72
N VAL A 766 -27.91 -11.35 -45.91
CA VAL A 766 -27.05 -10.68 -46.90
C VAL A 766 -26.51 -11.74 -47.84
N VAL A 767 -26.66 -11.50 -49.14
CA VAL A 767 -26.22 -12.42 -50.21
C VAL A 767 -25.28 -11.67 -51.13
N ASP A 768 -24.14 -12.27 -51.49
CA ASP A 768 -23.22 -11.70 -52.48
C ASP A 768 -23.59 -12.13 -53.91
N GLU A 769 -22.97 -11.49 -54.92
CA GLU A 769 -23.11 -11.86 -56.35
C GLU A 769 -22.78 -13.33 -56.66
N LEU A 770 -22.07 -14.01 -55.76
CA LEU A 770 -21.59 -15.39 -55.91
C LEU A 770 -22.50 -16.39 -55.18
N GLY A 771 -23.59 -15.93 -54.56
CA GLY A 771 -24.60 -16.74 -53.89
C GLY A 771 -24.24 -17.19 -52.47
N ASN A 772 -23.18 -16.66 -51.86
CA ASN A 772 -22.88 -16.92 -50.46
C ASN A 772 -23.84 -16.13 -49.58
N GLU A 773 -24.31 -16.76 -48.50
CA GLU A 773 -25.34 -16.18 -47.63
C GLU A 773 -24.80 -15.97 -46.22
N LEU A 774 -25.04 -14.79 -45.67
CA LEU A 774 -24.79 -14.44 -44.28
C LEU A 774 -26.12 -14.07 -43.61
N LYS A 775 -26.48 -14.79 -42.55
CA LYS A 775 -27.70 -14.56 -41.77
C LYS A 775 -27.38 -14.10 -40.36
N HIS A 776 -28.17 -13.17 -39.86
CA HIS A 776 -28.05 -12.70 -38.48
C HIS A 776 -29.40 -12.35 -37.87
N LYS A 777 -29.61 -12.77 -36.62
CA LYS A 777 -30.83 -12.48 -35.87
C LYS A 777 -30.63 -11.28 -34.97
N ILE A 778 -31.58 -10.36 -35.01
CA ILE A 778 -31.62 -9.17 -34.15
C ILE A 778 -32.97 -9.10 -33.44
N ILE A 779 -33.01 -8.42 -32.31
CA ILE A 779 -34.25 -8.09 -31.59
C ILE A 779 -34.30 -6.57 -31.47
N ILE A 780 -35.28 -5.93 -32.08
CA ILE A 780 -35.50 -4.48 -31.90
C ILE A 780 -36.37 -4.29 -30.67
N SER A 781 -35.83 -3.62 -29.67
CA SER A 781 -36.56 -3.22 -28.46
C SER A 781 -36.98 -1.75 -28.57
N GLU A 782 -38.12 -1.43 -27.97
CA GLU A 782 -38.54 -0.04 -27.73
C GLU A 782 -37.64 0.69 -26.75
#